data_AF-A0A4R7VHD0-F1
#
_entry.id   AF-A0A4R7VHD0-F1
#
_cell.length_a   1.000
_cell.length_b   1.000
_cell.length_c   1.000
_cell.angle_alpha   90.00
_cell.angle_beta   90.00
_cell.angle_gamma   90.00
#
_symmetry.space_group_name_H-M   'P 1'
#
loop_
_entity.id
_entity.type
_entity.pdbx_description
1 polymer ?
#
loop_
_entity_poly.entity_id
_entity_poly.type
_entity_poly.pdbx_seq_one_letter_code
_entity_poly.pdbx_strand_id
1 'polypeptide(L)'
;MPRPERPLDPDSGVVARFAFELRQLRARAGNPPYRTLARHAHYSSATLAKAADGSRLPSLAVTLAYVRGCGGNEAYWADRWHAVAAELIPRSVAAENEPVGAERSPYPGAAAFTPADAERFGGRAQVATELAEVVGRHRFAALVGPSGYGKSSLLNAALPALVPTGTVLTTTPRDAPDLAVEGDVLLVVDQFEEVFLREEPDRTRYIDSLLAAVRRPGSRLRVVLGIRSDVRARCTEHPELAEALRVGLVVLPPIGVEDLHEAITRPAVRSGYTLESALVSHLVGEAVGAPGALPLLGIALRDAWRRRKGNVLTLAAHQMSGGLPGVAAAVAEEAWAGMPHDCRDRAREVLLRLVAVHEGVGVGARLARHDEFDDDPVTGLTLRTLVETRVVVLDEDGVRLAHHALVESWPRLAGWVAEDGAGLAIHRQLTEAAKAWVALDREPAALYLGTRLATARRWAEANAASLTALEREFLQAVGRPRDRPGLRRRTLVRWPVAVAAVALVVSTAGLLAARPDPQPRASVPSGPARADVVTIAGNVLVRPFVTGFPALKPGAPLAANPDGPMPTPDRIRFADLTGDGRDELVTINYDGTITAWENEGTFPHRGWGSFGEIGREWYGDPAAIHLADVTGDGLADLVGVDTSEDDTLFVWTNNGEFTGWPWADPISLGTGRVNITRVRLADLTGDGRADLVTVTDTGELLLSRNTGALPGWPWADPVSVGETTGGDLSDLRFADLDGDRYADLVTVGADGSLTARRNTRDLAWGTPVAVTVFNGGTVYLAQVTD
;
A
#
# COMPACT_ATOMS: atom_id res chain seq x y z
N MET A 1 -52.88 -19.98 0.08
CA MET A 1 -52.88 -18.51 -0.11
C MET A 1 -51.64 -17.93 0.56
N PRO A 2 -50.90 -17.00 -0.08
CA PRO A 2 -49.76 -16.35 0.57
C PRO A 2 -50.25 -15.53 1.77
N ARG A 3 -49.48 -15.57 2.87
CA ARG A 3 -49.79 -14.84 4.10
C ARG A 3 -49.74 -13.33 3.79
N PRO A 4 -50.79 -12.55 4.12
CA PRO A 4 -50.79 -11.11 3.83
C PRO A 4 -49.69 -10.40 4.63
N GLU A 5 -49.07 -9.40 4.01
CA GLU A 5 -48.05 -8.56 4.64
C GLU A 5 -48.66 -7.77 5.80
N ARG A 6 -47.91 -7.64 6.90
CA ARG A 6 -48.34 -6.82 8.04
C ARG A 6 -48.42 -5.34 7.63
N PRO A 7 -49.42 -4.59 8.11
CA PRO A 7 -49.50 -3.15 7.88
C PRO A 7 -48.22 -2.45 8.37
N LEU A 8 -47.72 -1.51 7.59
CA LEU A 8 -46.51 -0.74 7.88
C LEU A 8 -46.88 0.74 7.95
N ASP A 9 -46.61 1.39 9.08
CA ASP A 9 -46.83 2.81 9.30
C ASP A 9 -45.57 3.60 8.90
N PRO A 10 -45.62 4.42 7.84
CA PRO A 10 -44.44 5.14 7.35
C PRO A 10 -44.04 6.34 8.23
N ASP A 11 -44.89 6.77 9.17
CA ASP A 11 -44.57 7.83 10.13
C ASP A 11 -43.79 7.32 11.36
N SER A 12 -43.66 6.00 11.52
CA SER A 12 -43.01 5.37 12.69
C SER A 12 -41.47 5.44 12.72
N GLY A 13 -40.84 5.98 11.66
CA GLY A 13 -39.39 6.20 11.60
C GLY A 13 -38.82 6.12 10.18
N VAL A 14 -37.58 6.59 9.99
CA VAL A 14 -36.93 6.69 8.68
C VAL A 14 -36.78 5.32 7.98
N VAL A 15 -36.56 4.24 8.74
CA VAL A 15 -36.52 2.86 8.24
C VAL A 15 -37.90 2.36 7.81
N ALA A 16 -38.94 2.66 8.59
CA ALA A 16 -40.30 2.26 8.26
C ALA A 16 -40.82 3.00 7.01
N ARG A 17 -40.47 4.30 6.87
CA ARG A 17 -40.70 5.07 5.65
C ARG A 17 -39.99 4.44 4.44
N PHE A 18 -38.71 4.09 4.58
CA PHE A 18 -37.94 3.47 3.51
C PHE A 18 -38.53 2.12 3.05
N ALA A 19 -38.88 1.25 4.00
CA ALA A 19 -39.53 -0.02 3.69
C ALA A 19 -40.93 0.17 3.06
N PHE A 20 -41.65 1.21 3.45
CA PHE A 20 -42.93 1.57 2.83
C PHE A 20 -42.74 2.04 1.38
N GLU A 21 -41.72 2.86 1.10
CA GLU A 21 -41.36 3.27 -0.25
C GLU A 21 -40.98 2.04 -1.12
N LEU A 22 -40.24 1.05 -0.59
CA LEU A 22 -39.93 -0.20 -1.29
C LEU A 22 -41.18 -1.03 -1.62
N ARG A 23 -42.17 -1.07 -0.71
CA ARG A 23 -43.47 -1.70 -1.00
C ARG A 23 -44.24 -0.96 -2.08
N GLN A 24 -44.17 0.37 -2.11
CA GLN A 24 -44.78 1.15 -3.19
C GLN A 24 -44.11 0.88 -4.54
N LEU A 25 -42.78 0.76 -4.59
CA LEU A 25 -42.07 0.39 -5.82
C LEU A 25 -42.56 -0.95 -6.36
N ARG A 26 -42.69 -1.95 -5.48
CA ARG A 26 -43.21 -3.27 -5.83
C ARG A 26 -44.67 -3.22 -6.27
N ALA A 27 -45.49 -2.37 -5.67
CA ALA A 27 -46.87 -2.17 -6.09
C ALA A 27 -46.96 -1.57 -7.50
N ARG A 28 -46.11 -0.58 -7.82
CA ARG A 28 -46.02 0.01 -9.17
C ARG A 28 -45.51 -1.00 -10.21
N ALA A 29 -44.70 -1.97 -9.80
CA ALA A 29 -44.24 -3.08 -10.63
C ALA A 29 -45.27 -4.21 -10.80
N GLY A 30 -46.51 -4.04 -10.33
CA GLY A 30 -47.58 -5.05 -10.46
C GLY A 30 -47.61 -6.08 -9.33
N ASN A 31 -47.02 -5.79 -8.16
CA ASN A 31 -46.95 -6.67 -7.00
C ASN A 31 -46.39 -8.09 -7.28
N PRO A 32 -45.23 -8.21 -7.95
CA PRO A 32 -44.63 -9.52 -8.20
C PRO A 32 -44.41 -10.27 -6.87
N PRO A 33 -44.75 -11.58 -6.76
CA PRO A 33 -44.49 -12.35 -5.55
C PRO A 33 -43.00 -12.35 -5.19
N TYR A 34 -42.64 -12.36 -3.90
CA TYR A 34 -41.22 -12.40 -3.48
C TYR A 34 -40.43 -13.59 -4.06
N ARG A 35 -41.10 -14.71 -4.36
CA ARG A 35 -40.52 -15.87 -5.05
C ARG A 35 -40.16 -15.59 -6.52
N THR A 36 -40.81 -14.62 -7.15
CA THR A 36 -40.50 -14.17 -8.51
C THR A 36 -39.35 -13.17 -8.51
N LEU A 37 -39.31 -12.27 -7.51
CA LEU A 37 -38.18 -11.36 -7.30
C LEU A 37 -36.88 -12.15 -6.99
N ALA A 38 -36.97 -13.18 -6.15
CA ALA A 38 -35.85 -14.03 -5.76
C ALA A 38 -35.13 -14.72 -6.95
N ARG A 39 -35.86 -15.02 -8.04
CA ARG A 39 -35.28 -15.66 -9.24
C ARG A 39 -34.30 -14.76 -10.00
N HIS A 40 -34.41 -13.45 -9.84
CA HIS A 40 -33.58 -12.46 -10.54
C HIS A 40 -32.60 -11.74 -9.61
N ALA A 41 -32.72 -11.95 -8.30
CA ALA A 41 -32.01 -11.19 -7.27
C ALA A 41 -30.87 -11.97 -6.60
N HIS A 42 -30.67 -13.26 -6.91
CA HIS A 42 -29.73 -14.16 -6.20
C HIS A 42 -29.91 -14.18 -4.66
N TYR A 43 -31.07 -13.74 -4.15
CA TYR A 43 -31.42 -13.73 -2.72
C TYR A 43 -32.71 -14.51 -2.47
N SER A 44 -32.84 -15.12 -1.27
CA SER A 44 -34.03 -15.89 -0.90
C SER A 44 -35.29 -15.00 -0.83
N SER A 45 -36.47 -15.59 -1.10
CA SER A 45 -37.75 -14.88 -0.96
C SER A 45 -38.01 -14.40 0.47
N ALA A 46 -37.46 -15.07 1.48
CA ALA A 46 -37.55 -14.65 2.88
C ALA A 46 -36.71 -13.39 3.16
N THR A 47 -35.52 -13.30 2.55
CA THR A 47 -34.64 -12.11 2.65
C THR A 47 -35.30 -10.88 2.04
N LEU A 48 -35.93 -11.00 0.87
CA LEU A 48 -36.61 -9.90 0.20
C LEU A 48 -37.90 -9.48 0.92
N ALA A 49 -38.66 -10.43 1.48
CA ALA A 49 -39.81 -10.12 2.33
C ALA A 49 -39.39 -9.37 3.60
N LYS A 50 -38.27 -9.78 4.21
CA LYS A 50 -37.70 -9.12 5.38
C LYS A 50 -37.14 -7.73 5.07
N ALA A 51 -36.61 -7.51 3.87
CA ALA A 51 -36.13 -6.19 3.42
C ALA A 51 -37.25 -5.14 3.37
N ALA A 52 -38.48 -5.57 3.08
CA ALA A 52 -39.65 -4.71 3.01
C ALA A 52 -40.47 -4.69 4.32
N ASP A 53 -40.02 -5.32 5.41
CA ASP A 53 -40.82 -5.43 6.64
C ASP A 53 -40.80 -4.19 7.55
N GLY A 54 -39.82 -3.30 7.36
CA GLY A 54 -39.68 -2.05 8.11
C GLY A 54 -39.08 -2.17 9.51
N SER A 55 -38.63 -3.37 9.91
CA SER A 55 -37.98 -3.60 11.21
C SER A 55 -36.52 -3.15 11.27
N ARG A 56 -35.85 -3.08 10.11
CA ARG A 56 -34.43 -2.70 9.96
C ARG A 56 -34.15 -2.23 8.54
N LEU A 57 -33.15 -1.37 8.35
CA LEU A 57 -32.70 -1.00 7.03
C LEU A 57 -32.06 -2.24 6.36
N PRO A 58 -32.54 -2.71 5.19
CA PRO A 58 -31.87 -3.79 4.45
C PRO A 58 -30.47 -3.37 4.00
N SER A 59 -29.57 -4.31 3.67
CA SER A 59 -28.28 -3.94 3.08
C SER A 59 -28.47 -3.33 1.68
N LEU A 60 -27.52 -2.50 1.24
CA LEU A 60 -27.57 -1.89 -0.09
C LEU A 60 -27.72 -2.95 -1.19
N ALA A 61 -26.95 -4.03 -1.12
CA ALA A 61 -27.03 -5.13 -2.09
C ALA A 61 -28.43 -5.78 -2.15
N VAL A 62 -29.11 -5.95 -1.01
CA VAL A 62 -30.48 -6.50 -0.96
C VAL A 62 -31.50 -5.47 -1.47
N THR A 63 -31.30 -4.19 -1.17
CA THR A 63 -32.12 -3.09 -1.69
C THR A 63 -32.04 -3.00 -3.21
N LEU A 64 -30.83 -2.99 -3.78
CA LEU A 64 -30.62 -2.90 -5.23
C LEU A 64 -31.18 -4.13 -5.94
N ALA A 65 -31.00 -5.33 -5.39
CA ALA A 65 -31.59 -6.54 -5.94
C ALA A 65 -33.13 -6.53 -5.91
N TYR A 66 -33.72 -5.97 -4.84
CA TYR A 66 -35.17 -5.75 -4.74
C TYR A 66 -35.66 -4.75 -5.79
N VAL A 67 -34.95 -3.64 -5.96
CA VAL A 67 -35.26 -2.55 -6.91
C VAL A 67 -35.14 -3.05 -8.35
N ARG A 68 -34.05 -3.75 -8.68
CA ARG A 68 -33.83 -4.40 -9.97
C ARG A 68 -34.95 -5.38 -10.31
N GLY A 69 -35.34 -6.22 -9.35
CA GLY A 69 -36.45 -7.16 -9.53
C GLY A 69 -37.81 -6.48 -9.73
N CYS A 70 -37.95 -5.22 -9.30
CA CYS A 70 -39.14 -4.40 -9.53
C CYS A 70 -38.99 -3.44 -10.73
N GLY A 71 -37.88 -3.48 -11.47
CA GLY A 71 -37.62 -2.57 -12.59
C GLY A 71 -37.43 -1.10 -12.19
N GLY A 72 -37.00 -0.82 -10.96
CA GLY A 72 -36.71 0.54 -10.48
C GLY A 72 -35.31 1.03 -10.83
N ASN A 73 -35.08 2.34 -10.70
CA ASN A 73 -33.76 2.95 -10.92
C ASN A 73 -32.82 2.65 -9.74
N GLU A 74 -31.80 1.82 -9.97
CA GLU A 74 -30.83 1.40 -8.97
C GLU A 74 -30.00 2.56 -8.38
N ALA A 75 -29.60 3.54 -9.20
CA ALA A 75 -28.81 4.69 -8.74
C ALA A 75 -29.60 5.57 -7.77
N TYR A 76 -30.85 5.91 -8.13
CA TYR A 76 -31.75 6.68 -7.26
C TYR A 76 -31.99 5.99 -5.91
N TRP A 77 -32.18 4.67 -5.94
CA TRP A 77 -32.42 3.88 -4.73
C TRP A 77 -31.16 3.66 -3.90
N ALA A 78 -29.97 3.67 -4.52
CA ALA A 78 -28.70 3.72 -3.80
C ALA A 78 -28.57 5.04 -3.03
N ASP A 79 -28.79 6.18 -3.69
CA ASP A 79 -28.74 7.51 -3.06
C ASP A 79 -29.73 7.63 -1.90
N ARG A 80 -30.97 7.15 -2.13
CA ARG A 80 -32.01 7.14 -1.09
C ARG A 80 -31.63 6.26 0.10
N TRP A 81 -31.04 5.10 -0.16
CA TRP A 81 -30.56 4.19 0.89
C TRP A 81 -29.45 4.85 1.72
N HIS A 82 -28.50 5.53 1.07
CA HIS A 82 -27.43 6.26 1.74
C HIS A 82 -27.94 7.43 2.59
N ALA A 83 -28.95 8.17 2.12
CA ALA A 83 -29.57 9.23 2.91
C ALA A 83 -30.21 8.68 4.21
N VAL A 84 -30.96 7.57 4.12
CA VAL A 84 -31.55 6.93 5.30
C VAL A 84 -30.48 6.33 6.21
N ALA A 85 -29.39 5.77 5.65
CA ALA A 85 -28.27 5.26 6.44
C ALA A 85 -27.55 6.40 7.20
N ALA A 86 -27.33 7.55 6.56
CA ALA A 86 -26.73 8.73 7.19
C ALA A 86 -27.59 9.30 8.33
N GLU A 87 -28.92 9.28 8.19
CA GLU A 87 -29.85 9.68 9.26
C GLU A 87 -29.89 8.70 10.45
N LEU A 88 -29.47 7.45 10.26
CA LEU A 88 -29.43 6.42 11.29
C LEU A 88 -28.10 6.36 12.06
N ILE A 89 -27.07 7.07 11.59
CA ILE A 89 -25.80 7.23 12.32
C ILE A 89 -26.00 8.33 13.37
N PRO A 90 -25.91 8.05 14.68
CA PRO A 90 -26.01 9.10 15.70
C PRO A 90 -24.86 10.11 15.51
N ARG A 91 -25.20 11.39 15.31
CA ARG A 91 -24.26 12.52 15.37
C ARG A 91 -23.46 12.44 16.67
N SER A 92 -22.19 12.07 16.60
CA SER A 92 -21.31 12.07 17.76
C SER A 92 -19.85 12.33 17.39
N VAL A 93 -19.58 13.50 16.79
CA VAL A 93 -18.30 14.17 16.94
C VAL A 93 -18.52 15.66 17.27
N ALA A 94 -19.07 15.94 18.46
CA ALA A 94 -18.84 17.18 19.19
C ALA A 94 -19.32 17.06 20.65
N ALA A 95 -18.39 17.30 21.58
CA ALA A 95 -18.55 17.67 22.99
C ALA A 95 -19.34 16.75 23.97
N GLU A 96 -18.58 16.26 24.94
CA GLU A 96 -18.88 16.15 26.38
C GLU A 96 -20.29 16.52 26.84
N ASN A 97 -21.07 15.50 27.21
CA ASN A 97 -21.89 15.44 28.44
C ASN A 97 -22.58 14.06 28.47
N GLU A 98 -21.82 13.01 28.80
CA GLU A 98 -22.47 11.77 29.27
C GLU A 98 -23.08 12.07 30.65
N PRO A 99 -24.35 11.69 30.90
CA PRO A 99 -25.02 11.97 32.16
C PRO A 99 -24.22 11.35 33.32
N VAL A 100 -24.02 12.14 34.38
CA VAL A 100 -23.34 11.71 35.61
C VAL A 100 -24.05 10.47 36.15
N GLY A 101 -23.42 9.30 36.04
CA GLY A 101 -23.98 8.00 36.41
C GLY A 101 -24.02 6.95 35.28
N ALA A 102 -23.72 7.32 34.03
CA ALA A 102 -23.58 6.37 32.93
C ALA A 102 -22.26 5.57 33.03
N GLU A 103 -22.34 4.27 32.75
CA GLU A 103 -21.19 3.36 32.66
C GLU A 103 -20.22 3.90 31.60
N ARG A 104 -18.97 4.23 31.98
CA ARG A 104 -17.99 4.78 31.04
C ARG A 104 -17.46 3.68 30.11
N SER A 105 -17.38 3.99 28.82
CA SER A 105 -16.80 3.07 27.84
C SER A 105 -15.33 2.74 28.17
N PRO A 106 -14.89 1.47 28.03
CA PRO A 106 -13.48 1.10 28.17
C PRO A 106 -12.60 1.74 27.09
N TYR A 107 -13.18 2.19 25.97
CA TYR A 107 -12.45 2.77 24.85
C TYR A 107 -12.67 4.29 24.76
N PRO A 108 -11.59 5.09 24.70
CA PRO A 108 -11.64 6.54 24.63
C PRO A 108 -12.01 7.07 23.22
N GLY A 109 -12.36 6.19 22.27
CA GLY A 109 -12.74 6.62 20.93
C GLY A 109 -11.54 7.19 20.19
N ALA A 110 -11.72 8.37 19.57
CA ALA A 110 -10.63 9.12 18.96
C ALA A 110 -9.71 9.82 19.98
N ALA A 111 -10.13 9.96 21.24
CA ALA A 111 -9.35 10.62 22.27
C ALA A 111 -8.21 9.73 22.75
N ALA A 112 -7.15 10.36 23.28
CA ALA A 112 -6.05 9.63 23.90
C ALA A 112 -6.48 9.04 25.26
N PHE A 113 -5.88 7.91 25.63
CA PHE A 113 -5.94 7.42 27.00
C PHE A 113 -5.27 8.42 27.95
N THR A 114 -5.84 8.56 29.14
CA THR A 114 -5.39 9.47 30.19
C THR A 114 -4.65 8.70 31.30
N PRO A 115 -3.99 9.38 32.27
CA PRO A 115 -3.39 8.69 33.40
C PRO A 115 -4.37 7.79 34.18
N ALA A 116 -5.66 8.15 34.22
CA ALA A 116 -6.71 7.35 34.87
C ALA A 116 -7.05 6.05 34.11
N ASP A 117 -6.57 5.89 32.90
CA ASP A 117 -6.77 4.72 32.06
C ASP A 117 -5.52 3.84 31.96
N ALA A 118 -4.45 4.13 32.71
CA ALA A 118 -3.16 3.43 32.62
C ALA A 118 -3.27 1.90 32.74
N GLU A 119 -4.14 1.39 33.62
CA GLU A 119 -4.33 -0.06 33.80
C GLU A 119 -5.01 -0.75 32.60
N ARG A 120 -5.80 0.03 31.84
CA ARG A 120 -6.56 -0.40 30.66
C ARG A 120 -5.74 -0.32 29.38
N PHE A 121 -4.73 0.55 29.33
CA PHE A 121 -3.83 0.70 28.19
C PHE A 121 -3.07 -0.61 27.88
N GLY A 122 -2.94 -0.97 26.60
CA GLY A 122 -2.27 -2.18 26.13
C GLY A 122 -1.59 -2.00 24.78
N GLY A 123 -0.66 -2.90 24.44
CA GLY A 123 -0.09 -3.00 23.10
C GLY A 123 1.09 -2.10 22.78
N ARG A 124 1.72 -1.45 23.76
CA ARG A 124 2.94 -0.63 23.55
C ARG A 124 3.90 -0.77 24.73
N ALA A 125 3.88 -1.92 25.40
CA ALA A 125 4.64 -2.11 26.64
C ALA A 125 6.15 -1.91 26.43
N GLN A 126 6.71 -2.50 25.37
CA GLN A 126 8.14 -2.41 25.07
C GLN A 126 8.60 -0.96 24.84
N VAL A 127 7.90 -0.22 23.98
CA VAL A 127 8.24 1.18 23.67
C VAL A 127 8.03 2.09 24.89
N ALA A 128 7.00 1.83 25.70
CA ALA A 128 6.77 2.58 26.94
C ALA A 128 7.90 2.35 27.96
N THR A 129 8.38 1.10 28.09
CA THR A 129 9.54 0.76 28.93
C THR A 129 10.81 1.41 28.41
N GLU A 130 11.08 1.34 27.11
CA GLU A 130 12.23 2.00 26.49
C GLU A 130 12.23 3.51 26.75
N LEU A 131 11.09 4.18 26.54
CA LEU A 131 10.96 5.61 26.83
C LEU A 131 11.15 5.91 28.32
N ALA A 132 10.61 5.08 29.21
CA ALA A 132 10.82 5.24 30.65
C ALA A 132 12.29 5.09 31.06
N GLU A 133 13.04 4.15 30.45
CA GLU A 133 14.48 4.02 30.65
C GLU A 133 15.25 5.25 30.17
N VAL A 134 14.90 5.79 28.99
CA VAL A 134 15.49 7.01 28.46
C VAL A 134 15.22 8.20 29.37
N VAL A 135 13.99 8.35 29.87
CA VAL A 135 13.59 9.38 30.85
C VAL A 135 14.27 9.20 32.21
N GLY A 136 14.63 7.96 32.56
CA GLY A 136 15.43 7.64 33.73
C GLY A 136 16.89 8.10 33.61
N ARG A 137 17.48 8.00 32.42
CA ARG A 137 18.88 8.38 32.14
C ARG A 137 19.03 9.87 31.77
N HIS A 138 18.05 10.42 31.08
CA HIS A 138 18.05 11.77 30.55
C HIS A 138 16.84 12.54 31.05
N ARG A 139 17.06 13.77 31.53
CA ARG A 139 15.97 14.62 32.00
C ARG A 139 15.19 15.31 30.86
N PHE A 140 15.67 15.18 29.64
CA PHE A 140 15.02 15.67 28.44
C PHE A 140 14.97 14.51 27.44
N ALA A 141 13.78 14.16 26.99
CA ALA A 141 13.55 13.08 26.06
C ALA A 141 12.46 13.44 25.05
N ALA A 142 12.32 12.66 23.99
CA ALA A 142 11.25 12.80 23.02
C ALA A 142 10.81 11.45 22.45
N LEU A 143 9.52 11.35 22.18
CA LEU A 143 8.91 10.27 21.42
C LEU A 143 8.54 10.81 20.04
N VAL A 144 9.18 10.29 18.99
CA VAL A 144 8.89 10.65 17.59
C VAL A 144 8.07 9.57 16.93
N GLY A 145 7.06 9.95 16.14
CA GLY A 145 6.37 9.03 15.24
C GLY A 145 5.26 9.71 14.44
N PRO A 146 4.65 9.03 13.47
CA PRO A 146 3.58 9.61 12.64
C PRO A 146 2.30 9.94 13.44
N SER A 147 1.44 10.76 12.86
CA SER A 147 0.10 11.00 13.41
C SER A 147 -0.73 9.71 13.45
N GLY A 148 -1.49 9.49 14.52
CA GLY A 148 -2.37 8.33 14.64
C GLY A 148 -1.73 7.04 15.18
N TYR A 149 -0.42 7.03 15.46
CA TYR A 149 0.30 5.82 15.93
C TYR A 149 0.16 5.55 17.44
N GLY A 150 -0.56 6.41 18.18
CA GLY A 150 -0.81 6.25 19.61
C GLY A 150 0.14 7.02 20.53
N LYS A 151 0.97 7.94 20.02
CA LYS A 151 1.92 8.76 20.80
C LYS A 151 1.29 9.37 22.05
N SER A 152 0.19 10.12 21.89
CA SER A 152 -0.50 10.78 23.00
C SER A 152 -0.99 9.82 24.08
N SER A 153 -1.49 8.64 23.69
CA SER A 153 -1.94 7.63 24.68
C SER A 153 -0.75 7.02 25.43
N LEU A 154 0.37 6.76 24.74
CA LEU A 154 1.59 6.26 25.37
C LEU A 154 2.16 7.29 26.36
N LEU A 155 2.26 8.56 25.95
CA LEU A 155 2.77 9.65 26.76
C LEU A 155 1.89 9.98 27.98
N ASN A 156 0.56 9.90 27.83
CA ASN A 156 -0.37 10.31 28.88
C ASN A 156 -0.82 9.17 29.80
N ALA A 157 -0.82 7.91 29.34
CA ALA A 157 -1.29 6.77 30.15
C ALA A 157 -0.14 5.83 30.56
N ALA A 158 0.70 5.41 29.61
CA ALA A 158 1.69 4.37 29.86
C ALA A 158 2.95 4.91 30.56
N LEU A 159 3.53 5.99 30.03
CA LEU A 159 4.76 6.57 30.56
C LEU A 159 4.63 7.01 32.04
N PRO A 160 3.55 7.71 32.45
CA PRO A 160 3.36 8.13 33.84
C PRO A 160 3.30 6.96 34.84
N ALA A 161 2.82 5.79 34.40
CA ALA A 161 2.76 4.59 35.23
C ALA A 161 4.13 3.91 35.42
N LEU A 162 5.10 4.19 34.54
CA LEU A 162 6.43 3.58 34.56
C LEU A 162 7.51 4.49 35.15
N VAL A 163 7.31 5.81 35.11
CA VAL A 163 8.26 6.77 35.67
C VAL A 163 7.81 7.14 37.09
N PRO A 164 8.59 6.80 38.14
CA PRO A 164 8.27 7.17 39.52
C PRO A 164 8.48 8.67 39.73
N THR A 165 7.49 9.49 39.37
CA THR A 165 7.43 10.93 39.66
C THR A 165 6.26 11.25 40.56
N GLY A 166 6.40 12.29 41.40
CA GLY A 166 5.34 12.74 42.30
C GLY A 166 4.22 13.51 41.59
N THR A 167 4.53 14.22 40.50
CA THR A 167 3.54 14.99 39.74
C THR A 167 3.75 14.82 38.24
N VAL A 168 2.67 14.65 37.49
CA VAL A 168 2.67 14.52 36.04
C VAL A 168 1.84 15.65 35.46
N LEU A 169 2.44 16.44 34.57
CA LEU A 169 1.80 17.56 33.89
C LEU A 169 1.82 17.28 32.39
N THR A 170 0.68 17.37 31.72
CA THR A 170 0.58 17.28 30.26
C THR A 170 0.13 18.63 29.71
N THR A 171 0.80 19.11 28.67
CA THR A 171 0.55 20.39 28.02
C THR A 171 0.83 20.30 26.51
N THR A 172 0.44 21.32 25.74
CA THR A 172 0.92 21.52 24.37
C THR A 172 1.70 22.84 24.27
N PRO A 173 2.51 23.05 23.21
CA PRO A 173 3.23 24.31 23.02
C PRO A 173 2.35 25.57 22.89
N ARG A 174 1.03 25.44 22.76
CA ARG A 174 0.11 26.60 22.83
C ARG A 174 0.09 27.22 24.22
N ASP A 175 0.20 26.40 25.24
CA ASP A 175 0.21 26.85 26.62
C ASP A 175 1.65 27.19 27.05
N ALA A 176 1.76 28.12 28.00
CA ALA A 176 3.02 28.37 28.70
C ALA A 176 2.99 27.60 30.03
N PRO A 177 3.61 26.42 30.13
CA PRO A 177 3.60 25.67 31.39
C PRO A 177 4.35 26.44 32.47
N ASP A 178 3.87 26.38 33.71
CA ASP A 178 4.67 26.84 34.85
C ASP A 178 5.84 25.87 35.06
N LEU A 179 7.05 26.35 34.81
CA LEU A 179 8.28 25.57 34.94
C LEU A 179 8.90 25.71 36.35
N ALA A 180 8.31 26.51 37.25
CA ALA A 180 8.73 26.68 38.63
C ALA A 180 8.10 25.59 39.53
N VAL A 181 8.30 24.32 39.15
CA VAL A 181 7.74 23.18 39.88
C VAL A 181 8.66 22.70 41.01
N GLU A 182 8.07 22.39 42.16
CA GLU A 182 8.75 21.75 43.30
C GLU A 182 8.54 20.23 43.27
N GLY A 183 9.56 19.46 43.67
CA GLY A 183 9.50 17.99 43.72
C GLY A 183 9.79 17.30 42.39
N ASP A 184 9.59 15.97 42.35
CA ASP A 184 9.83 15.14 41.16
C ASP A 184 8.66 15.26 40.18
N VAL A 185 8.89 15.98 39.08
CA VAL A 185 7.85 16.30 38.07
C VAL A 185 8.21 15.75 36.70
N LEU A 186 7.24 15.09 36.06
CA LEU A 186 7.27 14.71 34.65
C LEU A 186 6.36 15.68 33.86
N LEU A 187 6.96 16.51 33.01
CA LEU A 187 6.26 17.37 32.07
C LEU A 187 6.23 16.72 30.69
N VAL A 188 5.04 16.35 30.24
CA VAL A 188 4.76 15.89 28.89
C VAL A 188 4.32 17.09 28.05
N VAL A 189 5.09 17.43 27.02
CA VAL A 189 4.71 18.42 26.02
C VAL A 189 4.31 17.66 24.75
N ASP A 190 3.02 17.35 24.63
CA ASP A 190 2.47 16.63 23.49
C ASP A 190 2.17 17.59 22.32
N GLN A 191 2.06 17.05 21.11
CA GLN A 191 1.87 17.83 19.88
C GLN A 191 2.90 18.96 19.74
N PHE A 192 4.18 18.61 19.92
CA PHE A 192 5.27 19.59 19.93
C PHE A 192 5.38 20.39 18.63
N GLU A 193 4.85 19.88 17.52
CA GLU A 193 4.77 20.59 16.25
C GLU A 193 4.05 21.95 16.33
N GLU A 194 3.17 22.15 17.32
CA GLU A 194 2.51 23.44 17.53
C GLU A 194 3.47 24.56 17.91
N VAL A 195 4.68 24.24 18.37
CA VAL A 195 5.73 25.24 18.67
C VAL A 195 6.11 26.04 17.42
N PHE A 196 5.99 25.44 16.23
CA PHE A 196 6.30 26.07 14.96
C PHE A 196 5.20 27.02 14.45
N LEU A 197 4.05 27.05 15.12
CA LEU A 197 3.03 28.08 14.91
C LEU A 197 3.41 29.40 15.58
N ARG A 198 4.41 29.41 16.47
CA ARG A 198 4.96 30.62 17.09
C ARG A 198 5.97 31.26 16.14
N GLU A 199 5.93 32.59 16.06
CA GLU A 199 6.94 33.37 15.33
C GLU A 199 8.25 33.47 16.13
N GLU A 200 9.34 33.81 15.46
CA GLU A 200 10.57 34.22 16.15
C GLU A 200 10.38 35.63 16.74
N PRO A 201 10.91 35.92 17.95
CA PRO A 201 11.80 35.10 18.77
C PRO A 201 11.09 34.19 19.80
N ASP A 202 9.76 34.20 19.84
CA ASP A 202 8.98 33.51 20.87
C ASP A 202 9.13 31.99 20.82
N ARG A 203 9.29 31.44 19.61
CA ARG A 203 9.59 30.01 19.40
C ARG A 203 10.89 29.59 20.08
N THR A 204 11.99 30.29 19.77
CA THR A 204 13.31 30.04 20.40
C THR A 204 13.22 30.18 21.93
N ARG A 205 12.56 31.24 22.40
CA ARG A 205 12.39 31.49 23.84
C ARG A 205 11.65 30.36 24.57
N TYR A 206 10.62 29.78 23.95
CA TYR A 206 9.88 28.66 24.52
C TYR A 206 10.78 27.43 24.67
N ILE A 207 11.52 27.07 23.62
CA ILE A 207 12.43 25.93 23.60
C ILE A 207 13.55 26.11 24.64
N ASP A 208 14.18 27.29 24.65
CA ASP A 208 15.23 27.63 25.61
C ASP A 208 14.73 27.55 27.06
N SER A 209 13.49 27.97 27.32
CA SER A 209 12.91 27.91 28.66
C SER A 209 12.75 26.48 29.17
N LEU A 210 12.33 25.54 28.31
CA LEU A 210 12.25 24.11 28.66
C LEU A 210 13.64 23.52 28.96
N LEU A 211 14.62 23.80 28.10
CA LEU A 211 15.99 23.32 28.25
C LEU A 211 16.66 23.89 29.51
N ALA A 212 16.52 25.20 29.74
CA ALA A 212 17.05 25.86 30.93
C ALA A 212 16.41 25.30 32.21
N ALA A 213 15.10 25.01 32.20
CA ALA A 213 14.39 24.45 33.35
C ALA A 213 14.94 23.08 33.79
N VAL A 214 15.28 22.24 32.81
CA VAL A 214 15.84 20.91 33.07
C VAL A 214 17.30 20.98 33.55
N ARG A 215 18.07 21.96 33.07
CA ARG A 215 19.49 22.18 33.40
C ARG A 215 19.72 22.90 34.73
N ARG A 216 18.69 23.49 35.35
CA ARG A 216 18.80 24.16 36.66
C ARG A 216 19.45 23.23 37.70
N PRO A 217 20.47 23.68 38.45
CA PRO A 217 21.07 22.88 39.52
C PRO A 217 20.01 22.42 40.52
N GLY A 218 20.02 21.14 40.87
CA GLY A 218 19.03 20.56 41.79
C GLY A 218 17.63 20.40 41.21
N SER A 219 17.39 20.76 39.94
CA SER A 219 16.09 20.53 39.28
C SER A 219 15.72 19.05 39.34
N ARG A 220 14.43 18.76 39.51
CA ARG A 220 13.85 17.41 39.46
C ARG A 220 12.80 17.29 38.36
N LEU A 221 12.76 18.27 37.47
CA LEU A 221 11.92 18.30 36.28
C LEU A 221 12.51 17.38 35.21
N ARG A 222 11.65 16.52 34.66
CA ARG A 222 11.90 15.75 33.45
C ARG A 222 10.92 16.20 32.38
N VAL A 223 11.40 16.46 31.18
CA VAL A 223 10.59 16.91 30.04
C VAL A 223 10.59 15.83 28.97
N VAL A 224 9.40 15.49 28.47
CA VAL A 224 9.21 14.54 27.37
C VAL A 224 8.38 15.19 26.28
N LEU A 225 8.93 15.26 25.07
CA LEU A 225 8.23 15.82 23.92
C LEU A 225 7.53 14.73 23.11
N GLY A 226 6.28 14.96 22.71
CA GLY A 226 5.61 14.20 21.66
C GLY A 226 5.80 14.89 20.32
N ILE A 227 6.62 14.32 19.43
CA ILE A 227 7.00 14.94 18.16
C ILE A 227 6.43 14.15 16.98
N ARG A 228 5.84 14.84 16.01
CA ARG A 228 5.46 14.24 14.72
C ARG A 228 6.69 14.05 13.84
N SER A 229 6.78 12.93 13.14
CA SER A 229 8.00 12.54 12.41
C SER A 229 8.40 13.54 11.32
N ASP A 230 7.46 14.08 10.55
CA ASP A 230 7.68 15.15 9.55
C ASP A 230 8.27 16.46 10.13
N VAL A 231 8.10 16.68 11.43
CA VAL A 231 8.56 17.89 12.11
C VAL A 231 9.94 17.69 12.75
N ARG A 232 10.43 16.45 12.84
CA ARG A 232 11.73 16.11 13.47
C ARG A 232 12.89 16.91 12.89
N ALA A 233 12.96 17.03 11.56
CA ALA A 233 14.02 17.78 10.89
C ALA A 233 14.04 19.25 11.33
N ARG A 234 12.88 19.89 11.46
CA ARG A 234 12.76 21.28 11.91
C ARG A 234 13.21 21.48 13.35
N CYS A 235 13.04 20.48 14.22
CA CYS A 235 13.58 20.53 15.59
C CYS A 235 15.11 20.60 15.61
N THR A 236 15.80 20.13 14.56
CA THR A 236 17.27 20.17 14.47
C THR A 236 17.83 21.55 14.10
N GLU A 237 16.97 22.46 13.62
CA GLU A 237 17.34 23.86 13.36
C GLU A 237 17.74 24.61 14.63
N HIS A 238 17.26 24.16 15.80
CA HIS A 238 17.61 24.70 17.10
C HIS A 238 18.76 23.88 17.73
N PRO A 239 20.00 24.42 17.81
CA PRO A 239 21.20 23.62 18.13
C PRO A 239 21.12 22.89 19.47
N GLU A 240 20.62 23.56 20.52
CA GLU A 240 20.54 22.95 21.84
C GLU A 240 19.45 21.87 21.95
N LEU A 241 18.40 21.98 21.13
CA LEU A 241 17.34 21.00 21.08
C LEU A 241 17.82 19.77 20.29
N ALA A 242 18.55 19.99 19.19
CA ALA A 242 19.18 18.93 18.42
C ALA A 242 20.08 18.04 19.30
N GLU A 243 20.92 18.65 20.16
CA GLU A 243 21.79 17.90 21.06
C GLU A 243 21.01 17.12 22.12
N ALA A 244 19.94 17.70 22.67
CA ALA A 244 19.07 16.99 23.61
C ALA A 244 18.35 15.80 22.97
N LEU A 245 17.86 15.98 21.73
CA LEU A 245 17.21 14.91 20.96
C LEU A 245 18.21 13.82 20.54
N ARG A 246 19.47 14.15 20.27
CA ARG A 246 20.50 13.17 19.89
C ARG A 246 20.68 12.04 20.93
N VAL A 247 20.49 12.35 22.22
CA VAL A 247 20.70 11.39 23.32
C VAL A 247 19.39 10.87 23.93
N GLY A 248 18.28 11.58 23.73
CA GLY A 248 17.00 11.32 24.41
C GLY A 248 15.84 10.96 23.48
N LEU A 249 16.11 10.47 22.26
CA LEU A 249 15.06 10.19 21.27
C LEU A 249 14.67 8.71 21.23
N VAL A 250 13.36 8.44 21.32
CA VAL A 250 12.74 7.14 21.06
C VAL A 250 11.81 7.26 19.85
N VAL A 251 11.88 6.32 18.93
CA VAL A 251 11.01 6.26 17.75
C VAL A 251 9.86 5.30 18.02
N LEU A 252 8.62 5.73 17.76
CA LEU A 252 7.43 4.92 17.87
C LEU A 252 7.21 4.15 16.56
N PRO A 253 7.44 2.82 16.52
CA PRO A 253 7.22 2.03 15.32
C PRO A 253 5.71 1.88 15.01
N PRO A 254 5.36 1.42 13.79
CA PRO A 254 4.02 0.88 13.51
C PRO A 254 3.61 -0.13 14.58
N ILE A 255 2.31 -0.21 14.87
CA ILE A 255 1.83 -1.18 15.87
C ILE A 255 1.88 -2.59 15.28
N GLY A 256 2.49 -3.53 16.02
CA GLY A 256 2.54 -4.93 15.63
C GLY A 256 1.21 -5.64 15.86
N VAL A 257 1.08 -6.86 15.33
CA VAL A 257 -0.14 -7.68 15.44
C VAL A 257 -0.46 -8.02 16.90
N GLU A 258 0.53 -8.47 17.66
CA GLU A 258 0.39 -8.84 19.08
C GLU A 258 0.01 -7.64 19.94
N ASP A 259 0.73 -6.53 19.71
CA ASP A 259 0.48 -5.24 20.33
C ASP A 259 -0.95 -4.75 20.06
N LEU A 260 -1.40 -4.84 18.80
CA LEU A 260 -2.75 -4.46 18.41
C LEU A 260 -3.81 -5.35 19.07
N HIS A 261 -3.57 -6.65 19.15
CA HIS A 261 -4.45 -7.57 19.87
C HIS A 261 -4.57 -7.18 21.35
N GLU A 262 -3.47 -6.82 22.02
CA GLU A 262 -3.51 -6.35 23.41
C GLU A 262 -4.23 -5.00 23.54
N ALA A 263 -3.97 -4.04 22.64
CA ALA A 263 -4.64 -2.74 22.62
C ALA A 263 -6.16 -2.85 22.46
N ILE A 264 -6.63 -3.88 21.73
CA ILE A 264 -8.05 -4.19 21.57
C ILE A 264 -8.60 -4.90 22.82
N THR A 265 -7.93 -5.95 23.31
CA THR A 265 -8.53 -6.84 24.32
C THR A 265 -8.42 -6.30 25.74
N ARG A 266 -7.29 -5.68 26.10
CA ARG A 266 -6.99 -5.28 27.47
C ARG A 266 -7.96 -4.23 28.05
N PRO A 267 -8.38 -3.17 27.32
CA PRO A 267 -9.32 -2.20 27.88
C PRO A 267 -10.66 -2.83 28.26
N ALA A 268 -11.21 -3.72 27.41
CA ALA A 268 -12.46 -4.41 27.70
C ALA A 268 -12.33 -5.37 28.89
N VAL A 269 -11.31 -6.23 28.91
CA VAL A 269 -11.12 -7.23 29.97
C VAL A 269 -10.94 -6.56 31.33
N ARG A 270 -10.14 -5.48 31.40
CA ARG A 270 -9.94 -4.69 32.63
C ARG A 270 -11.20 -3.99 33.10
N SER A 271 -12.17 -3.77 32.23
CA SER A 271 -13.49 -3.22 32.56
C SER A 271 -14.60 -4.27 32.68
N GLY A 272 -14.26 -5.57 32.73
CA GLY A 272 -15.23 -6.65 32.94
C GLY A 272 -16.02 -7.07 31.68
N TYR A 273 -15.58 -6.65 30.50
CA TYR A 273 -16.17 -7.03 29.22
C TYR A 273 -15.37 -8.13 28.53
N THR A 274 -16.05 -8.86 27.64
CA THR A 274 -15.44 -9.86 26.77
C THR A 274 -15.65 -9.46 25.31
N LEU A 275 -14.71 -9.83 24.43
CA LEU A 275 -14.86 -9.67 22.99
C LEU A 275 -14.93 -11.05 22.34
N GLU A 276 -15.77 -11.19 21.31
CA GLU A 276 -15.73 -12.35 20.43
C GLU A 276 -14.36 -12.44 19.72
N SER A 277 -13.76 -13.63 19.66
CA SER A 277 -12.49 -13.85 18.96
C SER A 277 -12.55 -13.45 17.48
N ALA A 278 -13.71 -13.63 16.84
CA ALA A 278 -13.96 -13.20 15.47
C ALA A 278 -13.92 -11.67 15.31
N LEU A 279 -14.41 -10.91 16.30
CA LEU A 279 -14.32 -9.44 16.30
C LEU A 279 -12.86 -9.00 16.41
N VAL A 280 -12.11 -9.59 17.34
CA VAL A 280 -10.70 -9.24 17.55
C VAL A 280 -9.88 -9.55 16.30
N SER A 281 -10.02 -10.75 15.73
CA SER A 281 -9.29 -11.16 14.53
C SER A 281 -9.60 -10.25 13.33
N HIS A 282 -10.88 -9.88 13.17
CA HIS A 282 -11.31 -8.98 12.10
C HIS A 282 -10.70 -7.57 12.25
N LEU A 283 -10.81 -6.98 13.45
CA LEU A 283 -10.26 -5.64 13.73
C LEU A 283 -8.74 -5.59 13.62
N VAL A 284 -8.04 -6.64 14.06
CA VAL A 284 -6.59 -6.76 13.87
C VAL A 284 -6.26 -6.77 12.38
N GLY A 285 -6.96 -7.60 11.60
CA GLY A 285 -6.75 -7.69 10.15
C GLY A 285 -6.97 -6.36 9.42
N GLU A 286 -7.99 -5.58 9.81
CA GLU A 286 -8.28 -4.29 9.18
C GLU A 286 -7.29 -3.18 9.59
N ALA A 287 -6.73 -3.23 10.80
CA ALA A 287 -5.88 -2.17 11.33
C ALA A 287 -4.37 -2.39 11.10
N VAL A 288 -3.91 -3.62 10.82
CA VAL A 288 -2.51 -3.90 10.54
C VAL A 288 -2.04 -3.18 9.27
N GLY A 289 -0.91 -2.49 9.34
CA GLY A 289 -0.32 -1.77 8.20
C GLY A 289 -1.02 -0.46 7.82
N ALA A 290 -2.19 -0.15 8.41
CA ALA A 290 -2.89 1.11 8.17
C ALA A 290 -2.34 2.23 9.08
N PRO A 291 -1.73 3.31 8.54
CA PRO A 291 -1.01 4.31 9.31
C PRO A 291 -1.89 5.09 10.28
N GLY A 292 -3.20 5.23 10.01
CA GLY A 292 -4.15 5.94 10.86
C GLY A 292 -5.15 5.04 11.58
N ALA A 293 -4.85 3.75 11.75
CA ALA A 293 -5.84 2.78 12.22
C ALA A 293 -6.27 2.97 13.68
N LEU A 294 -5.37 3.37 14.59
CA LEU A 294 -5.68 3.34 16.04
C LEU A 294 -6.80 4.28 16.48
N PRO A 295 -6.88 5.55 16.03
CA PRO A 295 -8.01 6.41 16.36
C PRO A 295 -9.34 5.86 15.80
N LEU A 296 -9.34 5.35 14.57
CA LEU A 296 -10.51 4.75 13.95
C LEU A 296 -10.96 3.48 14.69
N LEU A 297 -9.99 2.66 15.11
CA LEU A 297 -10.21 1.46 15.90
C LEU A 297 -10.83 1.81 17.27
N GLY A 298 -10.34 2.86 17.92
CA GLY A 298 -10.92 3.35 19.17
C GLY A 298 -12.38 3.77 19.00
N ILE A 299 -12.72 4.49 17.92
CA ILE A 299 -14.11 4.85 17.59
C ILE A 299 -14.94 3.58 17.34
N ALA A 300 -14.46 2.66 16.50
CA ALA A 300 -15.15 1.43 16.15
C ALA A 300 -15.41 0.53 17.38
N LEU A 301 -14.45 0.43 18.29
CA LEU A 301 -14.57 -0.35 19.53
C LEU A 301 -15.54 0.30 20.52
N ARG A 302 -15.51 1.63 20.65
CA ARG A 302 -16.51 2.36 21.44
C ARG A 302 -17.91 2.16 20.87
N ASP A 303 -18.04 2.19 19.56
CA ASP A 303 -19.31 2.00 18.86
C ASP A 303 -19.86 0.58 19.03
N ALA A 304 -18.97 -0.43 18.91
CA ALA A 304 -19.28 -1.82 19.21
C ALA A 304 -19.65 -2.03 20.69
N TRP A 305 -18.97 -1.35 21.62
CA TRP A 305 -19.30 -1.35 23.04
C TRP A 305 -20.69 -0.76 23.32
N ARG A 306 -21.07 0.32 22.64
CA ARG A 306 -22.43 0.90 22.77
C ARG A 306 -23.52 -0.06 22.29
N ARG A 307 -23.23 -0.89 21.28
CA ARG A 307 -24.16 -1.88 20.68
C ARG A 307 -23.99 -3.30 21.26
N ARG A 308 -23.18 -3.45 22.31
CA ARG A 308 -22.87 -4.75 22.90
C ARG A 308 -24.13 -5.47 23.38
N LYS A 309 -24.05 -6.80 23.46
CA LYS A 309 -25.10 -7.63 24.07
C LYS A 309 -24.63 -8.04 25.46
N GLY A 310 -25.23 -7.45 26.50
CA GLY A 310 -24.79 -7.68 27.88
C GLY A 310 -23.35 -7.18 28.09
N ASN A 311 -22.45 -8.10 28.43
CA ASN A 311 -21.02 -7.81 28.62
C ASN A 311 -20.14 -8.26 27.44
N VAL A 312 -20.73 -8.65 26.32
CA VAL A 312 -20.00 -9.18 25.15
C VAL A 312 -20.05 -8.19 23.98
N LEU A 313 -18.88 -7.78 23.49
CA LEU A 313 -18.72 -7.07 22.23
C LEU A 313 -18.66 -8.10 21.10
N THR A 314 -19.52 -7.92 20.10
CA THR A 314 -19.73 -8.93 19.04
C THR A 314 -19.35 -8.39 17.67
N LEU A 315 -18.89 -9.28 16.78
CA LEU A 315 -18.58 -8.93 15.39
C LEU A 315 -19.84 -8.40 14.69
N ALA A 316 -20.99 -9.02 14.95
CA ALA A 316 -22.26 -8.58 14.39
C ALA A 316 -22.61 -7.13 14.78
N ALA A 317 -22.37 -6.73 16.03
CA ALA A 317 -22.62 -5.36 16.49
C ALA A 317 -21.68 -4.35 15.82
N HIS A 318 -20.42 -4.73 15.57
CA HIS A 318 -19.46 -3.90 14.85
C HIS A 318 -19.82 -3.75 13.36
N GLN A 319 -20.20 -4.85 12.69
CA GLN A 319 -20.60 -4.84 11.28
C GLN A 319 -21.88 -4.05 11.02
N MET A 320 -22.77 -3.90 12.00
CA MET A 320 -23.96 -3.05 11.89
C MET A 320 -23.63 -1.57 11.65
N SER A 321 -22.42 -1.13 11.97
CA SER A 321 -21.93 0.23 11.74
C SER A 321 -21.05 0.34 10.50
N GLY A 322 -20.98 -0.70 9.67
CA GLY A 322 -20.17 -0.74 8.44
C GLY A 322 -18.70 -1.11 8.66
N GLY A 323 -18.36 -1.66 9.83
CA GLY A 323 -16.98 -2.05 10.15
C GLY A 323 -16.04 -0.84 10.31
N LEU A 324 -14.72 -1.08 10.31
CA LEU A 324 -13.74 0.00 10.31
C LEU A 324 -13.82 0.89 9.04
N PRO A 325 -14.08 0.35 7.83
CA PRO A 325 -14.28 1.17 6.63
C PRO A 325 -15.46 2.13 6.73
N GLY A 326 -16.59 1.69 7.29
CA GLY A 326 -17.77 2.53 7.50
C GLY A 326 -17.52 3.65 8.50
N VAL A 327 -16.80 3.35 9.59
CA VAL A 327 -16.36 4.36 10.57
C VAL A 327 -15.43 5.38 9.92
N ALA A 328 -14.45 4.93 9.13
CA ALA A 328 -13.54 5.81 8.42
C ALA A 328 -14.29 6.75 7.46
N ALA A 329 -15.21 6.21 6.67
CA ALA A 329 -16.03 6.99 5.73
C ALA A 329 -16.91 8.02 6.46
N ALA A 330 -17.50 7.67 7.60
CA ALA A 330 -18.30 8.60 8.40
C ALA A 330 -17.46 9.74 8.97
N VAL A 331 -16.27 9.43 9.51
CA VAL A 331 -15.31 10.43 10.02
C VAL A 331 -14.87 11.37 8.89
N ALA A 332 -14.58 10.84 7.71
CA ALA A 332 -14.19 11.64 6.56
C ALA A 332 -15.32 12.56 6.06
N GLU A 333 -16.56 12.06 6.02
CA GLU A 333 -17.71 12.88 5.63
C GLU A 333 -18.00 13.99 6.64
N GLU A 334 -17.91 13.71 7.94
CA GLU A 334 -18.11 14.73 8.98
C GLU A 334 -17.00 15.78 8.95
N ALA A 335 -15.75 15.36 8.77
CA ALA A 335 -14.62 16.26 8.59
C ALA A 335 -14.82 17.18 7.38
N TRP A 336 -15.20 16.62 6.23
CA TRP A 336 -15.45 17.39 5.02
C TRP A 336 -16.65 18.33 5.18
N ALA A 337 -17.76 17.86 5.76
CA ALA A 337 -18.96 18.65 5.95
C ALA A 337 -18.77 19.84 6.91
N GLY A 338 -17.86 19.70 7.89
CA GLY A 338 -17.50 20.75 8.84
C GLY A 338 -16.54 21.81 8.29
N MET A 339 -15.92 21.60 7.12
CA MET A 339 -14.93 22.53 6.55
C MET A 339 -15.58 23.79 5.92
N PRO A 340 -14.91 24.94 5.97
CA PRO A 340 -15.25 26.11 5.15
C PRO A 340 -15.32 25.76 3.65
N HIS A 341 -16.08 26.52 2.85
CA HIS A 341 -16.26 26.25 1.43
C HIS A 341 -14.92 26.16 0.67
N ASP A 342 -14.05 27.15 0.82
CA ASP A 342 -12.73 27.19 0.16
C ASP A 342 -11.84 25.98 0.55
N CYS A 343 -11.95 25.53 1.81
CA CYS A 343 -11.23 24.36 2.29
C CYS A 343 -11.79 23.05 1.74
N ARG A 344 -13.10 22.97 1.44
CA ARG A 344 -13.75 21.78 0.84
C ARG A 344 -13.31 21.54 -0.59
N ASP A 345 -13.19 22.62 -1.38
CA ASP A 345 -12.70 22.54 -2.75
C ASP A 345 -11.22 22.10 -2.75
N ARG A 346 -10.39 22.72 -1.91
CA ARG A 346 -9.00 22.30 -1.71
C ARG A 346 -8.88 20.87 -1.15
N ALA A 347 -9.82 20.44 -0.30
CA ALA A 347 -9.82 19.07 0.24
C ALA A 347 -10.05 18.04 -0.87
N ARG A 348 -10.94 18.30 -1.83
CA ARG A 348 -11.12 17.43 -3.01
C ARG A 348 -9.79 17.24 -3.75
N GLU A 349 -9.08 18.33 -4.01
CA GLU A 349 -7.80 18.32 -4.72
C GLU A 349 -6.72 17.56 -3.95
N VAL A 350 -6.57 17.86 -2.66
CA VAL A 350 -5.63 17.17 -1.77
C VAL A 350 -5.93 15.66 -1.75
N LEU A 351 -7.18 15.28 -1.52
CA LEU A 351 -7.58 13.87 -1.38
C LEU A 351 -7.44 13.08 -2.69
N LEU A 352 -7.81 13.66 -3.83
CA LEU A 352 -7.59 13.05 -5.14
C LEU A 352 -6.09 12.85 -5.43
N ARG A 353 -5.25 13.79 -4.96
CA ARG A 353 -3.79 13.65 -5.04
C ARG A 353 -3.28 12.48 -4.21
N LEU A 354 -3.99 12.05 -3.15
CA LEU A 354 -3.64 10.87 -2.36
C LEU A 354 -4.15 9.55 -2.95
N VAL A 355 -4.74 9.59 -4.14
CA VAL A 355 -5.27 8.42 -4.84
C VAL A 355 -4.42 8.13 -6.08
N ALA A 356 -4.21 6.84 -6.35
CA ALA A 356 -3.60 6.35 -7.57
C ALA A 356 -4.57 5.40 -8.27
N VAL A 357 -4.73 5.60 -9.58
CA VAL A 357 -5.44 4.68 -10.46
C VAL A 357 -4.39 3.83 -11.17
N HIS A 358 -4.51 2.51 -11.03
CA HIS A 358 -3.62 1.54 -11.66
C HIS A 358 -4.44 0.72 -12.65
N GLU A 359 -4.02 0.70 -13.91
CA GLU A 359 -4.71 -0.09 -14.94
C GLU A 359 -4.68 -1.59 -14.55
N GLY A 360 -5.85 -2.23 -14.52
CA GLY A 360 -6.02 -3.64 -14.16
C GLY A 360 -6.01 -3.97 -12.66
N VAL A 361 -5.51 -3.07 -11.79
CA VAL A 361 -5.41 -3.29 -10.32
C VAL A 361 -6.49 -2.51 -9.55
N GLY A 362 -7.04 -1.45 -10.17
CA GLY A 362 -8.08 -0.62 -9.58
C GLY A 362 -7.54 0.65 -8.95
N VAL A 363 -8.31 1.22 -8.03
CA VAL A 363 -8.02 2.52 -7.40
C VAL A 363 -7.52 2.25 -5.99
N GLY A 364 -6.39 2.87 -5.62
CA GLY A 364 -5.83 2.73 -4.27
C GLY A 364 -5.26 4.02 -3.70
N ALA A 365 -4.98 3.99 -2.40
CA ALA A 365 -4.30 5.09 -1.73
C ALA A 365 -2.80 5.12 -2.09
N ARG A 366 -2.23 6.31 -2.24
CA ARG A 366 -0.78 6.51 -2.43
C ARG A 366 -0.19 7.46 -1.41
N LEU A 367 1.14 7.52 -1.40
CA LEU A 367 1.91 8.58 -0.77
C LEU A 367 2.04 9.77 -1.74
N ALA A 368 1.77 10.97 -1.26
CA ALA A 368 2.15 12.21 -1.92
C ALA A 368 3.23 12.90 -1.08
N ARG A 369 4.36 13.24 -1.69
CA ARG A 369 5.46 13.92 -1.00
C ARG A 369 5.03 15.31 -0.55
N HIS A 370 5.66 15.84 0.50
CA HIS A 370 5.34 17.18 1.03
C HIS A 370 5.48 18.30 -0.01
N ASP A 371 6.41 18.14 -0.97
CA ASP A 371 6.65 19.07 -2.07
C ASP A 371 5.59 19.02 -3.19
N GLU A 372 4.61 18.12 -3.11
CA GLU A 372 3.44 18.07 -4.02
C GLU A 372 2.30 18.98 -3.58
N PHE A 373 2.47 19.73 -2.49
CA PHE A 373 1.48 20.63 -1.92
C PHE A 373 2.04 22.05 -1.89
N ASP A 374 1.25 23.03 -2.35
CA ASP A 374 1.62 24.44 -2.29
C ASP A 374 1.66 24.93 -0.82
N ASP A 375 2.67 25.72 -0.47
CA ASP A 375 2.78 26.38 0.84
C ASP A 375 1.88 27.63 0.89
N ASP A 376 0.57 27.42 0.82
CA ASP A 376 -0.44 28.46 0.92
C ASP A 376 -1.36 28.26 2.15
N PRO A 377 -1.93 29.34 2.72
CA PRO A 377 -2.74 29.25 3.94
C PRO A 377 -3.94 28.30 3.84
N VAL A 378 -4.54 28.14 2.67
CA VAL A 378 -5.72 27.29 2.46
C VAL A 378 -5.29 25.82 2.46
N THR A 379 -4.23 25.46 1.74
CA THR A 379 -3.65 24.10 1.78
C THR A 379 -3.23 23.72 3.20
N GLY A 380 -2.54 24.62 3.90
CA GLY A 380 -2.09 24.41 5.28
C GLY A 380 -3.26 24.19 6.24
N LEU A 381 -4.36 24.95 6.11
CA LEU A 381 -5.56 24.76 6.91
C LEU A 381 -6.28 23.44 6.58
N THR A 382 -6.44 23.12 5.29
CA THR A 382 -7.07 21.87 4.84
C THR A 382 -6.32 20.64 5.34
N LEU A 383 -5.00 20.58 5.15
CA LEU A 383 -4.18 19.45 5.64
C LEU A 383 -4.26 19.33 7.16
N ARG A 384 -4.21 20.45 7.88
CA ARG A 384 -4.38 20.47 9.34
C ARG A 384 -5.71 19.85 9.75
N THR A 385 -6.83 20.30 9.18
CA THR A 385 -8.15 19.76 9.51
C THR A 385 -8.25 18.27 9.18
N LEU A 386 -7.72 17.82 8.03
CA LEU A 386 -7.72 16.40 7.65
C LEU A 386 -6.89 15.53 8.61
N VAL A 387 -5.79 16.06 9.15
CA VAL A 387 -4.93 15.36 10.11
C VAL A 387 -5.53 15.33 11.51
N GLU A 388 -6.12 16.45 11.96
CA GLU A 388 -6.82 16.56 13.23
C GLU A 388 -8.02 15.60 13.27
N THR A 389 -8.78 15.52 12.17
CA THR A 389 -9.95 14.64 12.01
C THR A 389 -9.59 13.21 11.63
N ARG A 390 -8.29 12.86 11.50
CA ARG A 390 -7.80 11.50 11.22
C ARG A 390 -8.24 10.93 9.87
N VAL A 391 -8.48 11.79 8.88
CA VAL A 391 -8.69 11.39 7.48
C VAL A 391 -7.35 11.13 6.79
N VAL A 392 -6.32 11.89 7.18
CA VAL A 392 -4.97 11.85 6.61
C VAL A 392 -3.92 11.70 7.70
N VAL A 393 -2.81 11.04 7.38
CA VAL A 393 -1.62 10.93 8.21
C VAL A 393 -0.46 11.64 7.52
N LEU A 394 0.32 12.36 8.32
CA LEU A 394 1.59 12.98 7.91
C LEU A 394 2.75 12.19 8.55
N ASP A 395 3.73 11.86 7.73
CA ASP A 395 4.99 11.24 8.10
C ASP A 395 6.19 11.95 7.43
N GLU A 396 7.41 11.44 7.63
CA GLU A 396 8.61 12.05 7.01
C GLU A 396 8.60 12.00 5.48
N ASP A 397 7.97 10.98 4.91
CA ASP A 397 7.98 10.73 3.47
C ASP A 397 6.88 11.51 2.74
N GLY A 398 5.82 11.91 3.46
CA GLY A 398 4.75 12.74 2.92
C GLY A 398 3.40 12.60 3.61
N VAL A 399 2.37 12.64 2.78
CA VAL A 399 0.95 12.69 3.12
C VAL A 399 0.28 11.43 2.60
N ARG A 400 -0.50 10.73 3.44
CA ARG A 400 -1.25 9.51 3.09
C ARG A 400 -2.65 9.52 3.66
N LEU A 401 -3.58 8.81 3.04
CA LEU A 401 -4.86 8.50 3.67
C LEU A 401 -4.64 7.69 4.96
N ALA A 402 -5.37 8.03 6.01
CA ALA A 402 -5.30 7.32 7.30
C ALA A 402 -5.69 5.85 7.16
N HIS A 403 -6.60 5.56 6.23
CA HIS A 403 -7.08 4.22 5.94
C HIS A 403 -7.34 4.05 4.43
N HIS A 404 -6.81 2.99 3.83
CA HIS A 404 -6.96 2.71 2.40
C HIS A 404 -8.44 2.62 1.97
N ALA A 405 -9.26 1.98 2.80
CA ALA A 405 -10.69 1.79 2.50
C ALA A 405 -11.48 3.08 2.32
N LEU A 406 -10.95 4.27 2.65
CA LEU A 406 -11.58 5.54 2.32
C LEU A 406 -11.81 5.70 0.81
N VAL A 407 -10.91 5.17 -0.02
CA VAL A 407 -11.02 5.27 -1.49
C VAL A 407 -12.28 4.58 -2.00
N GLU A 408 -12.62 3.41 -1.41
CA GLU A 408 -13.74 2.58 -1.84
C GLU A 408 -15.02 2.84 -1.04
N SER A 409 -14.90 3.05 0.27
CA SER A 409 -16.02 3.08 1.22
C SER A 409 -16.57 4.47 1.48
N TRP A 410 -15.85 5.54 1.11
CA TRP A 410 -16.36 6.91 1.21
C TRP A 410 -16.98 7.32 -0.14
N PRO A 411 -18.33 7.40 -0.26
CA PRO A 411 -18.98 7.58 -1.55
C PRO A 411 -18.57 8.86 -2.28
N ARG A 412 -18.25 9.92 -1.53
CA ARG A 412 -17.82 11.20 -2.09
C ARG A 412 -16.47 11.08 -2.79
N LEU A 413 -15.47 10.48 -2.14
CA LEU A 413 -14.16 10.27 -2.73
C LEU A 413 -14.23 9.28 -3.91
N ALA A 414 -14.99 8.19 -3.76
CA ALA A 414 -15.24 7.24 -4.84
C ALA A 414 -15.90 7.92 -6.05
N GLY A 415 -16.86 8.82 -5.81
CA GLY A 415 -17.50 9.64 -6.84
C GLY A 415 -16.51 10.54 -7.57
N TRP A 416 -15.67 11.28 -6.83
CA TRP A 416 -14.64 12.13 -7.44
C TRP A 416 -13.62 11.34 -8.27
N VAL A 417 -13.23 10.15 -7.81
CA VAL A 417 -12.34 9.27 -8.56
C VAL A 417 -13.03 8.75 -9.83
N ALA A 418 -14.32 8.39 -9.76
CA ALA A 418 -15.08 7.93 -10.92
C ALA A 418 -15.28 9.06 -11.95
N GLU A 419 -15.36 10.32 -11.52
CA GLU A 419 -15.48 11.49 -12.40
C GLU A 419 -14.23 11.75 -13.25
N ASP A 420 -13.01 11.60 -12.70
CA ASP A 420 -11.77 11.94 -13.40
C ASP A 420 -10.61 10.95 -13.16
N GLY A 421 -10.89 9.65 -13.11
CA GLY A 421 -9.88 8.62 -12.84
C GLY A 421 -8.72 8.60 -13.84
N ALA A 422 -9.01 8.81 -15.13
CA ALA A 422 -7.98 8.94 -16.17
C ALA A 422 -7.16 10.23 -16.05
N GLY A 423 -7.78 11.31 -15.56
CA GLY A 423 -7.10 12.58 -15.29
C GLY A 423 -6.09 12.51 -14.15
N LEU A 424 -6.34 11.67 -13.13
CA LEU A 424 -5.38 11.45 -12.04
C LEU A 424 -4.04 10.91 -12.52
N ALA A 425 -4.03 10.03 -13.52
CA ALA A 425 -2.80 9.52 -14.13
C ALA A 425 -2.05 10.63 -14.89
N ILE A 426 -2.77 11.47 -15.64
CA ILE A 426 -2.21 12.63 -16.36
C ILE A 426 -1.60 13.63 -15.37
N HIS A 427 -2.33 13.93 -14.28
CA HIS A 427 -1.87 14.83 -13.23
C HIS A 427 -0.58 14.33 -12.59
N ARG A 428 -0.53 13.04 -12.24
CA ARG A 428 0.66 12.42 -11.66
C ARG A 428 1.87 12.52 -12.59
N GLN A 429 1.70 12.20 -13.87
CA GLN A 429 2.78 12.33 -14.84
C GLN A 429 3.26 13.78 -14.97
N LEU A 430 2.33 14.76 -14.93
CA LEU A 430 2.67 16.18 -14.91
C LEU A 430 3.47 16.57 -13.66
N THR A 431 3.09 16.10 -12.47
CA THR A 431 3.82 16.33 -11.23
C THR A 431 5.27 15.82 -11.34
N GLU A 432 5.46 14.56 -11.77
CA GLU A 432 6.79 13.96 -11.91
C GLU A 432 7.65 14.69 -12.96
N ALA A 433 7.06 15.06 -14.10
CA ALA A 433 7.77 15.82 -15.13
C ALA A 433 8.21 17.22 -14.65
N ALA A 434 7.35 17.91 -13.88
CA ALA A 434 7.69 19.22 -13.34
C ALA A 434 8.82 19.14 -12.29
N LYS A 435 8.82 18.08 -11.47
CA LYS A 435 9.91 17.78 -10.53
C LYS A 435 11.22 17.46 -11.24
N ALA A 436 11.19 16.59 -12.24
CA ALA A 436 12.35 16.25 -13.06
C ALA A 436 12.94 17.48 -13.76
N TRP A 437 12.08 18.37 -14.27
CA TRP A 437 12.50 19.63 -14.88
C TRP A 437 13.25 20.54 -13.90
N VAL A 438 12.79 20.67 -12.66
CA VAL A 438 13.52 21.42 -11.62
C VAL A 438 14.83 20.74 -11.24
N ALA A 439 14.83 19.41 -11.11
CA ALA A 439 16.05 18.65 -10.81
C ALA A 439 17.12 18.81 -11.90
N LEU A 440 16.71 19.00 -13.16
CA LEU A 440 17.58 19.29 -14.31
C LEU A 440 17.81 20.79 -14.52
N ASP A 441 17.81 21.59 -13.45
CA ASP A 441 18.01 23.05 -13.48
C ASP A 441 17.16 23.78 -14.53
N ARG A 442 15.92 23.32 -14.69
CA ARG A 442 14.92 23.85 -15.63
C ARG A 442 15.34 23.75 -17.10
N GLU A 443 16.06 22.70 -17.46
CA GLU A 443 16.50 22.47 -18.84
C GLU A 443 15.33 22.44 -19.86
N PRO A 444 15.40 23.20 -20.96
CA PRO A 444 14.34 23.24 -21.96
C PRO A 444 14.07 21.92 -22.68
N ALA A 445 14.99 20.95 -22.61
CA ALA A 445 14.84 19.63 -23.21
C ALA A 445 13.91 18.70 -22.40
N ALA A 446 13.75 18.96 -21.09
CA ALA A 446 12.87 18.21 -20.20
C ALA A 446 11.40 18.64 -20.28
N LEU A 447 11.10 19.70 -21.04
CA LEU A 447 9.74 20.20 -21.24
C LEU A 447 8.91 19.30 -22.15
N TYR A 448 7.61 19.19 -21.86
CA TYR A 448 6.69 18.45 -22.72
C TYR A 448 6.63 18.98 -24.15
N LEU A 449 6.55 18.06 -25.11
CA LEU A 449 6.41 18.33 -26.54
C LEU A 449 5.20 17.58 -27.11
N GLY A 450 4.65 18.09 -28.22
CA GLY A 450 3.66 17.40 -29.03
C GLY A 450 2.40 16.95 -28.28
N THR A 451 2.06 15.66 -28.40
CA THR A 451 0.84 15.06 -27.86
C THR A 451 0.80 15.08 -26.33
N ARG A 452 1.93 14.84 -25.65
CA ARG A 452 2.02 14.91 -24.17
C ARG A 452 1.65 16.30 -23.65
N LEU A 453 2.15 17.35 -24.29
CA LEU A 453 1.79 18.73 -23.94
C LEU A 453 0.30 19.02 -24.19
N ALA A 454 -0.24 18.58 -25.32
CA ALA A 454 -1.64 18.82 -25.66
C ALA A 454 -2.59 18.13 -24.66
N THR A 455 -2.27 16.90 -24.25
CA THR A 455 -3.03 16.16 -23.23
C THR A 455 -2.92 16.83 -21.87
N ALA A 456 -1.72 17.18 -21.42
CA ALA A 456 -1.51 17.85 -20.13
C ALA A 456 -2.20 19.23 -20.08
N ARG A 457 -2.16 20.02 -21.16
CA ARG A 457 -2.85 21.33 -21.23
C ARG A 457 -4.36 21.20 -21.18
N ARG A 458 -4.96 20.30 -21.96
CA ARG A 458 -6.42 20.09 -21.91
C ARG A 458 -6.89 19.70 -20.52
N TRP A 459 -6.16 18.82 -19.86
CA TRP A 459 -6.47 18.43 -18.49
C TRP A 459 -6.28 19.61 -17.52
N ALA A 460 -5.17 20.35 -17.64
CA ALA A 460 -4.87 21.52 -16.82
C ALA A 460 -5.90 22.67 -16.99
N GLU A 461 -6.44 22.86 -18.19
CA GLU A 461 -7.49 23.86 -18.46
C GLU A 461 -8.81 23.51 -17.76
N ALA A 462 -9.14 22.21 -17.69
CA ALA A 462 -10.32 21.71 -16.98
C ALA A 462 -10.14 21.65 -15.45
N ASN A 463 -8.89 21.49 -14.97
CA ASN A 463 -8.55 21.25 -13.57
C ASN A 463 -7.55 22.29 -13.01
N ALA A 464 -7.69 23.56 -13.41
CA ALA A 464 -6.71 24.60 -13.09
C ALA A 464 -6.45 24.78 -11.58
N ALA A 465 -7.47 24.54 -10.75
CA ALA A 465 -7.37 24.67 -9.29
C ALA A 465 -6.54 23.55 -8.64
N SER A 466 -6.44 22.37 -9.29
CA SER A 466 -5.68 21.21 -8.81
C SER A 466 -4.16 21.30 -9.07
N LEU A 467 -3.72 22.31 -9.84
CA LEU A 467 -2.31 22.49 -10.19
C LEU A 467 -1.52 23.24 -9.11
N THR A 468 -0.39 22.66 -8.72
CA THR A 468 0.62 23.34 -7.90
C THR A 468 1.27 24.51 -8.64
N ALA A 469 1.94 25.39 -7.90
CA ALA A 469 2.73 26.47 -8.46
C ALA A 469 3.80 25.94 -9.43
N LEU A 470 4.44 24.82 -9.08
CA LEU A 470 5.46 24.17 -9.89
C LEU A 470 4.89 23.62 -11.22
N GLU A 471 3.73 22.95 -11.19
CA GLU A 471 3.10 22.43 -12.40
C GLU A 471 2.62 23.56 -13.34
N ARG A 472 2.10 24.64 -12.76
CA ARG A 472 1.76 25.86 -13.52
C ARG A 472 2.99 26.48 -14.17
N GLU A 473 4.10 26.58 -13.43
CA GLU A 473 5.37 27.09 -13.97
C GLU A 473 5.86 26.22 -15.13
N PHE A 474 5.85 24.90 -14.97
CA PHE A 474 6.25 23.95 -16.00
C PHE A 474 5.42 24.12 -17.29
N LEU A 475 4.09 24.17 -17.20
CA LEU A 475 3.22 24.33 -18.37
C LEU A 475 3.38 25.70 -19.06
N GLN A 476 3.68 26.76 -18.30
CA GLN A 476 3.95 28.10 -18.83
C GLN A 476 5.30 28.19 -19.54
N ALA A 477 6.34 27.48 -19.05
CA ALA A 477 7.66 27.46 -19.66
C ALA A 477 7.63 26.94 -21.11
N VAL A 478 6.71 26.01 -21.42
CA VAL A 478 6.51 25.44 -22.77
C VAL A 478 5.92 26.45 -23.76
N GLY A 479 5.30 27.54 -23.29
CA GLY A 479 4.55 28.50 -24.11
C GLY A 479 5.33 29.71 -24.62
N ARG A 480 6.59 29.92 -24.23
CA ARG A 480 7.38 31.09 -24.68
C ARG A 480 7.86 30.87 -26.12
N PRO A 481 7.45 31.69 -27.11
CA PRO A 481 7.95 31.60 -28.48
C PRO A 481 9.46 31.74 -28.48
N ARG A 482 10.16 30.79 -29.11
CA ARG A 482 11.59 30.94 -29.38
C ARG A 482 11.76 31.92 -30.54
N ASP A 483 12.22 33.13 -30.25
CA ASP A 483 12.87 33.98 -31.26
C ASP A 483 14.12 33.26 -31.78
N ARG A 484 13.97 32.55 -32.91
CA ARG A 484 15.11 32.08 -33.70
C ARG A 484 15.33 33.07 -34.85
N PRO A 485 16.33 33.97 -34.79
CA PRO A 485 16.79 34.62 -36.01
C PRO A 485 17.37 33.54 -36.93
N GLY A 486 16.80 33.44 -38.13
CA GLY A 486 17.09 32.35 -39.05
C GLY A 486 18.55 32.30 -39.49
N LEU A 487 19.03 31.10 -39.84
CA LEU A 487 20.12 30.94 -40.78
C LEU A 487 20.07 29.55 -41.44
N ARG A 488 20.21 29.61 -42.76
CA ARG A 488 20.27 28.52 -43.73
C ARG A 488 21.51 27.64 -43.50
N ARG A 489 21.38 26.39 -43.96
CA ARG A 489 22.46 25.45 -44.36
C ARG A 489 23.82 26.12 -44.61
N ARG A 490 24.85 25.72 -43.83
CA ARG A 490 26.18 25.33 -44.34
C ARG A 490 27.07 24.75 -43.22
N THR A 491 27.37 23.45 -43.39
CA THR A 491 28.64 22.75 -43.15
C THR A 491 29.57 23.24 -42.03
N LEU A 492 29.60 22.41 -40.98
CA LEU A 492 30.74 21.81 -40.28
C LEU A 492 31.92 22.69 -39.79
N VAL A 493 32.23 22.44 -38.51
CA VAL A 493 33.54 22.43 -37.82
C VAL A 493 33.76 23.53 -36.76
N ARG A 494 33.75 23.05 -35.50
CA ARG A 494 34.29 23.62 -34.23
C ARG A 494 33.39 24.67 -33.53
N TRP A 495 32.87 24.46 -32.32
CA TRP A 495 33.37 23.72 -31.14
C TRP A 495 32.29 22.85 -30.44
N PRO A 496 32.64 21.68 -29.88
CA PRO A 496 31.76 20.84 -29.07
C PRO A 496 32.10 20.97 -27.57
N VAL A 497 31.24 21.63 -26.76
CA VAL A 497 31.36 21.62 -25.27
C VAL A 497 29.99 21.75 -24.56
N ALA A 498 28.96 21.00 -24.95
CA ALA A 498 27.70 20.98 -24.15
C ALA A 498 27.00 19.62 -24.06
N VAL A 499 27.62 18.53 -24.53
CA VAL A 499 27.01 17.18 -24.50
C VAL A 499 27.95 16.13 -23.86
N ALA A 500 29.04 16.56 -23.20
CA ALA A 500 30.08 15.66 -22.68
C ALA A 500 30.25 15.70 -21.14
N ALA A 501 29.23 16.10 -20.38
CA ALA A 501 29.29 16.09 -18.91
C ALA A 501 28.53 14.91 -18.24
N VAL A 502 27.81 14.07 -18.98
CA VAL A 502 27.07 12.91 -18.42
C VAL A 502 27.65 11.56 -18.87
N ALA A 503 28.64 11.54 -19.78
CA ALA A 503 29.16 10.29 -20.37
C ALA A 503 30.64 9.96 -20.11
N LEU A 504 31.34 10.62 -19.17
CA LEU A 504 32.79 10.40 -18.98
C LEU A 504 33.21 10.29 -17.50
N VAL A 505 32.78 9.23 -16.82
CA VAL A 505 33.52 8.68 -15.66
C VAL A 505 33.90 7.20 -15.87
N VAL A 506 33.45 6.55 -16.95
CA VAL A 506 33.78 5.15 -17.22
C VAL A 506 34.70 5.05 -18.44
N SER A 507 35.82 4.35 -18.25
CA SER A 507 36.74 3.85 -19.28
C SER A 507 37.96 4.71 -19.64
N THR A 508 38.99 4.67 -18.79
CA THR A 508 40.37 4.42 -19.28
C THR A 508 41.24 3.78 -18.19
N ALA A 509 40.95 2.53 -17.83
CA ALA A 509 41.91 1.57 -17.29
C ALA A 509 41.27 0.16 -17.29
N GLY A 510 41.77 -0.86 -17.96
CA GLY A 510 42.84 -0.92 -18.92
C GLY A 510 42.56 -2.01 -19.94
N LEU A 511 42.94 -1.73 -21.18
CA LEU A 511 43.20 -2.77 -22.15
C LEU A 511 44.64 -3.23 -21.90
N LEU A 512 44.84 -4.34 -21.20
CA LEU A 512 46.02 -5.24 -21.30
C LEU A 512 45.88 -6.46 -20.37
N ALA A 513 46.15 -7.63 -20.95
CA ALA A 513 46.29 -8.98 -20.33
C ALA A 513 44.96 -9.68 -19.95
N ALA A 514 44.70 -10.95 -20.26
CA ALA A 514 45.40 -12.02 -20.97
C ALA A 514 44.35 -13.08 -21.33
N ARG A 515 44.55 -13.83 -22.41
CA ARG A 515 43.82 -15.09 -22.65
C ARG A 515 44.15 -16.10 -21.54
N PRO A 516 43.20 -16.93 -21.09
CA PRO A 516 43.53 -18.30 -20.72
C PRO A 516 42.70 -19.34 -21.49
N ASP A 517 43.39 -20.40 -21.87
CA ASP A 517 42.87 -21.67 -22.39
C ASP A 517 41.82 -22.31 -21.47
N PRO A 518 40.89 -23.13 -22.02
CA PRO A 518 40.01 -23.97 -21.21
C PRO A 518 40.81 -25.18 -20.70
N GLN A 519 40.94 -25.33 -19.38
CA GLN A 519 41.33 -26.61 -18.79
C GLN A 519 40.15 -27.24 -18.04
N PRO A 520 39.88 -28.54 -18.27
CA PRO A 520 38.83 -29.28 -17.60
C PRO A 520 39.32 -29.71 -16.22
N ARG A 521 38.50 -29.52 -15.17
CA ARG A 521 38.64 -30.22 -13.90
C ARG A 521 37.28 -30.79 -13.53
N ALA A 522 37.06 -32.08 -13.74
CA ALA A 522 37.53 -33.22 -12.94
C ALA A 522 36.60 -33.49 -11.74
N SER A 523 35.88 -34.59 -11.88
CA SER A 523 34.97 -35.24 -10.95
C SER A 523 35.69 -35.91 -9.77
N VAL A 524 35.24 -35.66 -8.54
CA VAL A 524 35.42 -36.55 -7.36
C VAL A 524 34.40 -36.17 -6.24
N PRO A 525 34.12 -37.00 -5.21
CA PRO A 525 33.10 -38.05 -5.19
C PRO A 525 32.05 -37.87 -4.06
N SER A 526 31.03 -38.72 -4.10
CA SER A 526 29.94 -38.86 -3.13
C SER A 526 30.39 -39.30 -1.72
N GLY A 527 29.96 -38.53 -0.71
CA GLY A 527 29.99 -38.80 0.73
C GLY A 527 28.74 -38.17 1.39
N PRO A 528 28.33 -38.57 2.60
CA PRO A 528 26.94 -38.50 3.05
C PRO A 528 26.44 -37.06 3.12
N ALA A 529 25.28 -36.82 2.49
CA ALA A 529 24.66 -35.51 2.32
C ALA A 529 24.57 -34.75 3.65
N ARG A 530 25.43 -33.75 3.79
CA ARG A 530 25.13 -32.58 4.62
C ARG A 530 24.06 -31.80 3.87
N ALA A 531 23.05 -31.32 4.59
CA ALA A 531 21.96 -30.53 4.03
C ALA A 531 22.51 -29.22 3.46
N ASP A 532 22.92 -29.27 2.19
CA ASP A 532 23.19 -28.10 1.38
C ASP A 532 21.84 -27.57 0.90
N VAL A 533 21.63 -26.28 1.16
CA VAL A 533 20.44 -25.51 0.82
C VAL A 533 20.27 -25.54 -0.70
N VAL A 534 19.20 -26.18 -1.18
CA VAL A 534 18.80 -26.15 -2.59
C VAL A 534 18.24 -24.75 -2.87
N THR A 535 18.95 -23.98 -3.70
CA THR A 535 18.44 -22.75 -4.31
C THR A 535 17.27 -23.16 -5.22
N ILE A 536 16.05 -22.74 -4.91
CA ILE A 536 14.91 -22.93 -5.82
C ILE A 536 15.07 -21.92 -6.95
N ALA A 537 15.35 -22.44 -8.14
CA ALA A 537 15.14 -21.76 -9.40
C ALA A 537 13.64 -21.81 -9.72
N GLY A 538 13.02 -20.65 -9.95
CA GLY A 538 11.68 -20.58 -10.52
C GLY A 538 10.62 -19.85 -9.68
N ASN A 539 10.19 -18.70 -10.21
CA ASN A 539 8.86 -18.06 -10.24
C ASN A 539 7.68 -18.53 -9.34
N VAL A 540 7.86 -18.97 -8.09
CA VAL A 540 6.74 -19.15 -7.14
C VAL A 540 6.57 -17.91 -6.26
N LEU A 541 5.94 -16.88 -6.80
CA LEU A 541 5.37 -15.80 -5.99
C LEU A 541 3.96 -16.21 -5.55
N VAL A 542 3.91 -16.84 -4.38
CA VAL A 542 2.68 -17.01 -3.59
C VAL A 542 2.18 -15.61 -3.28
N ARG A 543 0.90 -15.29 -3.54
CA ARG A 543 0.26 -14.09 -2.97
C ARG A 543 0.63 -14.05 -1.49
N PRO A 544 1.48 -13.12 -1.01
CA PRO A 544 1.54 -12.91 0.41
C PRO A 544 0.16 -12.37 0.76
N PHE A 545 -0.49 -12.96 1.76
CA PHE A 545 -1.17 -12.10 2.71
C PHE A 545 -0.15 -11.03 3.07
N VAL A 546 -0.29 -9.82 2.53
CA VAL A 546 0.60 -8.71 2.83
C VAL A 546 0.24 -8.22 4.23
N THR A 547 0.69 -8.95 5.23
CA THR A 547 0.89 -8.49 6.60
C THR A 547 2.34 -8.77 6.95
N GLY A 548 3.17 -7.73 6.89
CA GLY A 548 4.54 -7.76 7.37
C GLY A 548 5.57 -8.20 6.34
N PHE A 549 6.19 -7.23 5.69
CA PHE A 549 7.64 -7.30 5.49
C PHE A 549 8.27 -7.40 6.90
N PRO A 550 9.04 -8.45 7.24
CA PRO A 550 9.82 -8.43 8.46
C PRO A 550 10.87 -7.33 8.34
N ALA A 551 10.98 -6.52 9.39
CA ALA A 551 12.17 -5.71 9.61
C ALA A 551 13.40 -6.63 9.49
N LEU A 552 14.28 -6.31 8.54
CA LEU A 552 15.69 -6.67 8.61
C LEU A 552 16.14 -6.46 10.05
N LYS A 553 16.78 -7.46 10.67
CA LYS A 553 17.31 -7.34 12.04
C LYS A 553 17.99 -5.97 12.20
N PRO A 554 17.71 -5.21 13.28
CA PRO A 554 18.44 -3.98 13.56
C PRO A 554 19.92 -4.33 13.72
N GLY A 555 20.74 -4.03 12.72
CA GLY A 555 22.20 -4.22 12.79
C GLY A 555 22.91 -4.79 11.56
N ALA A 556 22.23 -5.26 10.51
CA ALA A 556 22.88 -5.57 9.23
C ALA A 556 22.38 -4.59 8.16
N PRO A 557 23.17 -3.56 7.81
CA PRO A 557 22.70 -2.55 6.87
C PRO A 557 22.62 -3.17 5.46
N LEU A 558 21.47 -3.00 4.80
CA LEU A 558 21.45 -2.65 3.38
C LEU A 558 22.20 -1.32 3.26
N ALA A 559 23.53 -1.38 3.35
CA ALA A 559 24.38 -0.21 3.24
C ALA A 559 24.52 0.12 1.75
N ALA A 560 23.85 1.22 1.39
CA ALA A 560 24.17 2.14 0.31
C ALA A 560 23.98 1.65 -1.14
N ASN A 561 22.78 1.93 -1.68
CA ASN A 561 22.70 2.85 -2.81
C ASN A 561 21.42 3.72 -2.69
N PRO A 562 21.47 5.07 -2.64
CA PRO A 562 20.34 5.92 -2.24
C PRO A 562 19.27 6.22 -3.30
N ASP A 563 19.43 5.76 -4.54
CA ASP A 563 18.75 6.38 -5.69
C ASP A 563 17.73 5.49 -6.45
N GLY A 564 17.41 4.28 -5.97
CA GLY A 564 16.50 3.34 -6.65
C GLY A 564 15.13 3.18 -5.97
N PRO A 565 13.99 3.22 -6.71
CA PRO A 565 12.67 2.95 -6.15
C PRO A 565 12.53 1.49 -5.69
N MET A 566 11.85 1.26 -4.56
CA MET A 566 11.49 -0.09 -4.09
C MET A 566 10.51 -0.76 -5.07
N PRO A 567 10.72 -2.02 -5.46
CA PRO A 567 9.89 -2.69 -6.47
C PRO A 567 8.50 -3.09 -5.94
N THR A 568 7.46 -3.03 -6.78
CA THR A 568 6.09 -3.44 -6.42
C THR A 568 5.89 -4.95 -6.54
N PRO A 569 5.27 -5.64 -5.56
CA PRO A 569 5.27 -7.12 -5.49
C PRO A 569 4.64 -7.85 -6.70
N ASP A 570 3.68 -7.25 -7.39
CA ASP A 570 3.00 -7.81 -8.57
C ASP A 570 3.87 -7.78 -9.85
N ARG A 571 4.93 -6.96 -9.84
CA ARG A 571 5.84 -6.72 -10.95
C ARG A 571 7.22 -7.34 -10.76
N ILE A 572 7.43 -8.03 -9.63
CA ILE A 572 8.66 -8.78 -9.37
C ILE A 572 8.62 -10.11 -10.14
N ARG A 573 9.75 -10.45 -10.75
CA ARG A 573 10.07 -11.72 -11.40
C ARG A 573 11.44 -12.17 -10.91
N PHE A 574 11.67 -13.48 -10.95
CA PHE A 574 12.96 -14.08 -10.67
C PHE A 574 13.43 -14.80 -11.92
N ALA A 575 14.65 -14.50 -12.36
CA ALA A 575 15.25 -15.08 -13.54
C ALA A 575 16.77 -15.00 -13.46
N ASP A 576 17.46 -16.08 -13.83
CA ASP A 576 18.92 -16.11 -13.97
C ASP A 576 19.36 -15.34 -15.22
N LEU A 577 19.68 -14.05 -15.05
CA LEU A 577 20.14 -13.18 -16.13
C LEU A 577 21.64 -13.32 -16.38
N THR A 578 22.40 -13.84 -15.40
CA THR A 578 23.87 -13.92 -15.45
C THR A 578 24.40 -15.31 -15.81
N GLY A 579 23.56 -16.34 -15.72
CA GLY A 579 23.90 -17.74 -15.98
C GLY A 579 24.70 -18.39 -14.86
N ASP A 580 24.68 -17.83 -13.65
CA ASP A 580 25.44 -18.35 -12.50
C ASP A 580 24.64 -19.39 -11.67
N GLY A 581 23.42 -19.71 -12.11
CA GLY A 581 22.48 -20.61 -11.47
C GLY A 581 21.69 -19.96 -10.33
N ARG A 582 21.70 -18.63 -10.22
CA ARG A 582 20.96 -17.88 -9.22
C ARG A 582 20.03 -16.89 -9.90
N ASP A 583 18.79 -16.85 -9.43
CA ASP A 583 17.83 -15.92 -9.99
C ASP A 583 18.10 -14.50 -9.48
N GLU A 584 18.19 -13.56 -10.42
CA GLU A 584 18.15 -12.12 -10.17
C GLU A 584 16.73 -11.64 -9.85
N LEU A 585 16.63 -10.57 -9.06
CA LEU A 585 15.35 -9.93 -8.78
C LEU A 585 15.06 -8.89 -9.85
N VAL A 586 14.12 -9.21 -10.73
CA VAL A 586 13.75 -8.37 -11.87
C VAL A 586 12.40 -7.70 -11.61
N THR A 587 12.30 -6.42 -11.94
CA THR A 587 11.08 -5.62 -11.79
C THR A 587 10.68 -5.07 -13.14
N ILE A 588 9.48 -5.41 -13.60
CA ILE A 588 8.90 -4.86 -14.83
C ILE A 588 7.98 -3.71 -14.44
N ASN A 589 8.47 -2.48 -14.51
CA ASN A 589 7.77 -1.29 -14.08
C ASN A 589 6.58 -0.97 -15.00
N TYR A 590 5.60 -0.23 -14.47
CA TYR A 590 4.39 0.15 -15.22
C TYR A 590 4.67 1.08 -16.42
N ASP A 591 5.81 1.77 -16.43
CA ASP A 591 6.26 2.58 -17.57
C ASP A 591 6.97 1.75 -18.66
N GLY A 592 7.03 0.42 -18.50
CA GLY A 592 7.70 -0.49 -19.42
C GLY A 592 9.21 -0.57 -19.21
N THR A 593 9.78 0.09 -18.20
CA THR A 593 11.18 -0.11 -17.83
C THR A 593 11.35 -1.43 -17.08
N ILE A 594 12.48 -2.10 -17.29
CA ILE A 594 12.86 -3.31 -16.57
C ILE A 594 14.11 -2.99 -15.77
N THR A 595 14.01 -3.13 -14.45
CA THR A 595 15.14 -2.96 -13.54
C THR A 595 15.48 -4.30 -12.89
N ALA A 596 16.75 -4.55 -12.62
CA ALA A 596 17.18 -5.79 -11.98
C ALA A 596 18.19 -5.54 -10.86
N TRP A 597 18.19 -6.44 -9.88
CA TRP A 597 19.18 -6.54 -8.82
C TRP A 597 19.95 -7.85 -8.95
N GLU A 598 21.28 -7.76 -9.01
CA GLU A 598 22.20 -8.90 -9.18
C GLU A 598 22.19 -9.81 -7.95
N ASN A 599 22.20 -11.14 -8.12
CA ASN A 599 22.25 -12.07 -7.00
C ASN A 599 23.68 -12.57 -6.72
N GLU A 600 24.50 -11.72 -6.07
CA GLU A 600 25.92 -12.02 -5.82
C GLU A 600 26.21 -13.15 -4.79
N GLY A 601 25.25 -13.65 -4.02
CA GLY A 601 25.58 -14.49 -2.85
C GLY A 601 24.44 -15.22 -2.16
N THR A 602 24.79 -16.32 -1.48
CA THR A 602 23.89 -17.01 -0.54
C THR A 602 23.85 -16.30 0.81
N PHE A 603 22.65 -16.20 1.38
CA PHE A 603 22.38 -15.72 2.73
C PHE A 603 23.30 -16.40 3.77
N PRO A 604 23.86 -15.69 4.78
CA PRO A 604 23.53 -14.33 5.23
C PRO A 604 24.53 -13.25 4.80
N HIS A 605 25.40 -13.51 3.82
CA HIS A 605 26.47 -12.59 3.44
C HIS A 605 26.30 -12.09 2.00
N ARG A 606 26.02 -10.78 1.87
CA ARG A 606 25.82 -10.01 0.61
C ARG A 606 24.87 -10.69 -0.39
N GLY A 607 23.57 -10.51 -0.16
CA GLY A 607 22.53 -11.17 -0.96
C GLY A 607 22.08 -10.43 -2.22
N TRP A 608 22.46 -9.17 -2.42
CA TRP A 608 22.07 -8.39 -3.60
C TRP A 608 23.21 -7.43 -3.97
N GLY A 609 23.60 -7.48 -5.24
CA GLY A 609 24.72 -6.76 -5.82
C GLY A 609 24.29 -5.52 -6.60
N SER A 610 24.80 -5.40 -7.83
CA SER A 610 24.53 -4.29 -8.75
C SER A 610 23.03 -4.08 -8.98
N PHE A 611 22.62 -2.82 -9.16
CA PHE A 611 21.26 -2.43 -9.56
C PHE A 611 21.33 -1.63 -10.86
N GLY A 612 20.43 -1.91 -11.79
CA GLY A 612 20.36 -1.16 -13.03
C GLY A 612 19.02 -1.30 -13.76
N GLU A 613 18.72 -0.30 -14.59
CA GLU A 613 17.76 -0.44 -15.70
C GLU A 613 18.43 -1.31 -16.76
N ILE A 614 17.84 -2.47 -17.01
CA ILE A 614 18.29 -3.42 -18.03
C ILE A 614 17.42 -3.36 -19.29
N GLY A 615 16.33 -2.58 -19.29
CA GLY A 615 15.40 -2.54 -20.41
C GLY A 615 14.42 -1.36 -20.39
N ARG A 616 14.00 -0.87 -21.55
CA ARG A 616 12.91 0.10 -21.73
C ARG A 616 12.35 0.07 -23.15
N GLU A 617 11.22 0.74 -23.40
CA GLU A 617 10.66 0.92 -24.75
C GLU A 617 10.35 -0.38 -25.52
N TRP A 618 9.98 -1.44 -24.79
CA TRP A 618 9.51 -2.70 -25.38
C TRP A 618 8.16 -2.51 -26.07
N TYR A 619 7.91 -3.32 -27.09
CA TYR A 619 6.63 -3.32 -27.77
C TYR A 619 5.57 -3.98 -26.86
N GLY A 620 4.56 -3.23 -26.43
CA GLY A 620 3.32 -3.77 -25.82
C GLY A 620 3.17 -3.70 -24.30
N ASP A 621 2.20 -4.46 -23.77
CA ASP A 621 1.80 -4.48 -22.35
C ASP A 621 2.93 -5.05 -21.44
N PRO A 622 3.40 -4.32 -20.42
CA PRO A 622 4.39 -4.83 -19.47
C PRO A 622 3.95 -6.12 -18.72
N ALA A 623 2.65 -6.41 -18.64
CA ALA A 623 2.15 -7.67 -18.09
C ALA A 623 2.37 -8.89 -19.02
N ALA A 624 2.65 -8.65 -20.30
CA ALA A 624 2.93 -9.66 -21.31
C ALA A 624 4.43 -10.01 -21.45
N ILE A 625 5.29 -9.43 -20.60
CA ILE A 625 6.72 -9.70 -20.59
C ILE A 625 7.02 -10.91 -19.70
N HIS A 626 7.73 -11.88 -20.26
CA HIS A 626 8.20 -13.08 -19.58
C HIS A 626 9.73 -13.18 -19.68
N LEU A 627 10.34 -13.81 -18.67
CA LEU A 627 11.77 -14.11 -18.62
C LEU A 627 11.94 -15.61 -18.49
N ALA A 628 12.62 -16.23 -19.45
CA ALA A 628 12.92 -17.65 -19.45
C ALA A 628 14.01 -17.97 -20.49
N ASP A 629 14.81 -19.01 -20.24
CA ASP A 629 15.84 -19.46 -21.18
C ASP A 629 15.21 -20.18 -22.40
N VAL A 630 14.92 -19.43 -23.46
CA VAL A 630 14.31 -19.98 -24.69
C VAL A 630 15.39 -20.59 -25.60
N THR A 631 16.61 -20.05 -25.55
CA THR A 631 17.74 -20.50 -26.38
C THR A 631 18.40 -21.78 -25.86
N GLY A 632 18.26 -22.07 -24.57
CA GLY A 632 18.91 -23.15 -23.84
C GLY A 632 20.38 -22.91 -23.55
N ASP A 633 20.81 -21.65 -23.42
CA ASP A 633 22.20 -21.27 -23.18
C ASP A 633 22.53 -21.03 -21.69
N GLY A 634 21.54 -21.20 -20.81
CA GLY A 634 21.62 -20.97 -19.38
C GLY A 634 21.30 -19.55 -18.96
N LEU A 635 20.97 -18.66 -19.90
CA LEU A 635 20.60 -17.26 -19.63
C LEU A 635 19.11 -17.07 -19.87
N ALA A 636 18.42 -16.39 -18.95
CA ALA A 636 17.03 -16.03 -19.18
C ALA A 636 16.91 -14.99 -20.30
N ASP A 637 16.19 -15.37 -21.35
CA ASP A 637 15.82 -14.50 -22.47
C ASP A 637 14.55 -13.72 -22.15
N LEU A 638 14.37 -12.58 -22.82
CA LEU A 638 13.15 -11.78 -22.70
C LEU A 638 12.18 -12.11 -23.83
N VAL A 639 10.93 -12.41 -23.45
CA VAL A 639 9.85 -12.73 -24.37
C VAL A 639 8.71 -11.74 -24.17
N GLY A 640 8.26 -11.11 -25.25
CA GLY A 640 7.22 -10.09 -25.20
C GLY A 640 6.39 -10.04 -26.48
N VAL A 641 5.22 -9.40 -26.42
CA VAL A 641 4.32 -9.25 -27.57
C VAL A 641 4.12 -7.79 -27.91
N ASP A 642 4.33 -7.46 -29.18
CA ASP A 642 3.94 -6.18 -29.73
C ASP A 642 2.43 -6.12 -29.93
N THR A 643 1.74 -5.49 -28.97
CA THR A 643 0.29 -5.26 -29.00
C THR A 643 -0.10 -4.01 -29.80
N SER A 644 0.86 -3.29 -30.39
CA SER A 644 0.61 -2.03 -31.10
C SER A 644 0.31 -2.20 -32.59
N GLU A 645 0.77 -3.30 -33.19
CA GLU A 645 0.55 -3.62 -34.61
C GLU A 645 -0.33 -4.88 -34.80
N ASP A 646 0.20 -6.08 -34.58
CA ASP A 646 -0.44 -7.35 -35.00
C ASP A 646 -0.32 -8.51 -33.97
N ASP A 647 -0.08 -8.23 -32.68
CA ASP A 647 0.22 -9.25 -31.65
C ASP A 647 1.42 -10.14 -32.06
N THR A 648 2.49 -9.51 -32.54
CA THR A 648 3.72 -10.19 -32.94
C THR A 648 4.52 -10.59 -31.71
N LEU A 649 4.89 -11.86 -31.63
CA LEU A 649 5.77 -12.36 -30.56
C LEU A 649 7.23 -12.08 -30.89
N PHE A 650 7.97 -11.57 -29.91
CA PHE A 650 9.39 -11.27 -30.00
C PHE A 650 10.18 -11.95 -28.88
N VAL A 651 11.40 -12.37 -29.23
CA VAL A 651 12.40 -12.85 -28.27
C VAL A 651 13.64 -11.97 -28.40
N TRP A 652 14.13 -11.48 -27.26
CA TRP A 652 15.41 -10.80 -27.16
C TRP A 652 16.36 -11.72 -26.40
N THR A 653 17.39 -12.20 -27.08
CA THR A 653 18.35 -13.12 -26.46
C THR A 653 19.27 -12.36 -25.52
N ASN A 654 19.55 -12.94 -24.36
CA ASN A 654 20.45 -12.39 -23.38
C ASN A 654 21.92 -12.68 -23.74
N ASN A 655 22.83 -11.75 -23.47
CA ASN A 655 24.27 -11.90 -23.70
C ASN A 655 25.08 -12.16 -22.39
N GLY A 656 24.42 -12.16 -21.23
CA GLY A 656 25.01 -12.38 -19.91
C GLY A 656 25.59 -11.12 -19.25
N GLU A 657 25.43 -9.94 -19.86
CA GLU A 657 25.87 -8.67 -19.28
C GLU A 657 24.85 -8.10 -18.29
N PHE A 658 25.14 -8.12 -16.99
CA PHE A 658 24.21 -7.58 -16.00
C PHE A 658 24.17 -6.04 -15.93
N THR A 659 25.31 -5.37 -16.20
CA THR A 659 25.41 -3.90 -16.13
C THR A 659 25.26 -3.27 -17.52
N GLY A 660 24.05 -2.86 -17.89
CA GLY A 660 23.77 -2.21 -19.17
C GLY A 660 22.54 -2.77 -19.87
N TRP A 661 22.61 -2.93 -21.19
CA TRP A 661 21.54 -3.44 -22.04
C TRP A 661 21.88 -4.89 -22.48
N PRO A 662 21.46 -5.94 -21.73
CA PRO A 662 21.82 -7.33 -22.02
C PRO A 662 21.19 -7.92 -23.29
N TRP A 663 20.26 -7.20 -23.89
CA TRP A 663 19.34 -7.74 -24.89
C TRP A 663 19.86 -7.50 -26.31
N ALA A 664 19.98 -8.57 -27.09
CA ALA A 664 20.26 -8.49 -28.53
C ALA A 664 19.08 -7.88 -29.32
N ASP A 665 19.27 -7.66 -30.62
CA ASP A 665 18.16 -7.21 -31.50
C ASP A 665 16.99 -8.22 -31.48
N PRO A 666 15.73 -7.75 -31.46
CA PRO A 666 14.55 -8.61 -31.36
C PRO A 666 14.44 -9.61 -32.53
N ILE A 667 14.22 -10.88 -32.18
CA ILE A 667 13.84 -11.92 -33.12
C ILE A 667 12.31 -12.01 -33.17
N SER A 668 11.71 -11.68 -34.31
CA SER A 668 10.27 -11.84 -34.54
C SER A 668 9.91 -13.31 -34.80
N LEU A 669 8.95 -13.84 -34.05
CA LEU A 669 8.43 -15.21 -34.18
C LEU A 669 7.11 -15.29 -34.97
N GLY A 670 6.53 -14.14 -35.32
CA GLY A 670 5.27 -14.02 -36.06
C GLY A 670 4.04 -13.69 -35.19
N THR A 671 2.90 -13.49 -35.83
CA THR A 671 1.66 -12.93 -35.25
C THR A 671 0.60 -14.00 -34.92
N GLY A 672 -0.19 -13.75 -33.87
CA GLY A 672 -1.49 -14.42 -33.65
C GLY A 672 -1.48 -15.92 -33.35
N ARG A 673 -0.31 -16.51 -33.03
CA ARG A 673 -0.18 -17.95 -32.75
C ARG A 673 -0.59 -18.34 -31.33
N VAL A 674 -0.44 -17.44 -30.36
CA VAL A 674 -0.79 -17.67 -28.94
C VAL A 674 -1.25 -16.38 -28.27
N ASN A 675 -2.12 -16.50 -27.26
CA ASN A 675 -2.48 -15.38 -26.39
C ASN A 675 -1.50 -15.32 -25.22
N ILE A 676 -0.57 -14.36 -25.24
CA ILE A 676 0.53 -14.26 -24.26
C ILE A 676 0.09 -14.02 -22.82
N THR A 677 -1.11 -13.46 -22.61
CA THR A 677 -1.69 -13.33 -21.26
C THR A 677 -2.09 -14.68 -20.67
N ARG A 678 -2.18 -15.71 -21.53
CA ARG A 678 -2.54 -17.10 -21.20
C ARG A 678 -1.40 -18.10 -21.34
N VAL A 679 -0.16 -17.62 -21.36
CA VAL A 679 1.01 -18.51 -21.40
C VAL A 679 1.90 -18.39 -20.17
N ARG A 680 2.64 -19.47 -19.91
CA ARG A 680 3.79 -19.51 -19.00
C ARG A 680 4.96 -20.16 -19.73
N LEU A 681 6.17 -19.76 -19.37
CA LEU A 681 7.40 -20.36 -19.85
C LEU A 681 8.10 -21.07 -18.69
N ALA A 682 8.41 -22.35 -18.87
CA ALA A 682 9.14 -23.16 -17.91
C ALA A 682 9.69 -24.42 -18.58
N ASP A 683 10.80 -24.96 -18.11
CA ASP A 683 11.36 -26.22 -18.62
C ASP A 683 10.63 -27.42 -17.99
N LEU A 684 9.60 -27.92 -18.66
CA LEU A 684 8.84 -29.09 -18.20
C LEU A 684 9.48 -30.40 -18.68
N THR A 685 10.43 -30.33 -19.62
CA THR A 685 11.08 -31.51 -20.22
C THR A 685 12.47 -31.80 -19.65
N GLY A 686 13.03 -30.86 -18.87
CA GLY A 686 14.37 -30.93 -18.27
C GLY A 686 15.49 -30.86 -19.30
N ASP A 687 15.22 -30.32 -20.48
CA ASP A 687 16.21 -30.21 -21.58
C ASP A 687 16.96 -28.88 -21.61
N GLY A 688 16.71 -28.03 -20.61
CA GLY A 688 17.33 -26.72 -20.42
C GLY A 688 16.68 -25.62 -21.25
N ARG A 689 15.63 -25.92 -22.03
CA ARG A 689 14.91 -24.92 -22.83
C ARG A 689 13.52 -24.70 -22.26
N ALA A 690 13.12 -23.44 -22.15
CA ALA A 690 11.79 -23.09 -21.67
C ALA A 690 10.71 -23.52 -22.67
N ASP A 691 9.85 -24.42 -22.23
CA ASP A 691 8.66 -24.86 -22.94
C ASP A 691 7.52 -23.85 -22.77
N LEU A 692 6.58 -23.84 -23.73
CA LEU A 692 5.43 -22.94 -23.71
C LEU A 692 4.20 -23.68 -23.19
N VAL A 693 3.68 -23.23 -22.06
CA VAL A 693 2.47 -23.78 -21.45
C VAL A 693 1.32 -22.80 -21.67
N THR A 694 0.22 -23.27 -22.28
CA THR A 694 -1.02 -22.50 -22.48
C THR A 694 -2.17 -23.11 -21.70
N VAL A 695 -3.03 -22.28 -21.11
CA VAL A 695 -4.26 -22.73 -20.44
C VAL A 695 -5.47 -22.33 -21.27
N THR A 696 -6.28 -23.31 -21.67
CA THR A 696 -7.54 -23.07 -22.38
C THR A 696 -8.61 -22.48 -21.45
N ASP A 697 -9.69 -21.93 -22.01
CA ASP A 697 -10.83 -21.44 -21.22
C ASP A 697 -11.50 -22.54 -20.37
N THR A 698 -11.29 -23.81 -20.73
CA THR A 698 -11.82 -24.97 -20.01
C THR A 698 -10.89 -25.46 -18.90
N GLY A 699 -9.72 -24.84 -18.71
CA GLY A 699 -8.73 -25.23 -17.70
C GLY A 699 -7.80 -26.38 -18.13
N GLU A 700 -7.75 -26.70 -19.43
CA GLU A 700 -6.80 -27.67 -19.98
C GLU A 700 -5.41 -27.03 -20.12
N LEU A 701 -4.38 -27.74 -19.68
CA LEU A 701 -2.97 -27.37 -19.80
C LEU A 701 -2.39 -27.96 -21.09
N LEU A 702 -1.98 -27.09 -22.01
CA LEU A 702 -1.36 -27.47 -23.27
C LEU A 702 0.13 -27.13 -23.24
N LEU A 703 0.98 -28.14 -23.38
CA LEU A 703 2.43 -27.99 -23.47
C LEU A 703 2.88 -27.99 -24.94
N SER A 704 3.60 -26.95 -25.33
CA SER A 704 4.28 -26.86 -26.62
C SER A 704 5.78 -26.93 -26.37
N ARG A 705 6.40 -28.06 -26.68
CA ARG A 705 7.82 -28.32 -26.37
C ARG A 705 8.74 -27.40 -27.18
N ASN A 706 9.76 -26.84 -26.55
CA ASN A 706 10.79 -26.08 -27.24
C ASN A 706 11.75 -27.00 -28.02
N THR A 707 11.90 -26.73 -29.31
CA THR A 707 12.74 -27.50 -30.25
C THR A 707 14.03 -26.78 -30.65
N GLY A 708 14.23 -25.55 -30.14
CA GLY A 708 15.41 -24.74 -30.41
C GLY A 708 15.47 -24.08 -31.79
N ALA A 709 14.34 -23.91 -32.47
CA ALA A 709 14.27 -23.47 -33.87
C ALA A 709 14.47 -21.95 -34.11
N LEU A 710 15.24 -21.23 -33.29
CA LEU A 710 15.51 -19.80 -33.46
C LEU A 710 16.58 -19.54 -34.54
N PRO A 711 16.41 -18.55 -35.45
CA PRO A 711 15.23 -17.69 -35.62
C PRO A 711 14.06 -18.43 -36.29
N GLY A 712 12.87 -18.36 -35.69
CA GLY A 712 11.67 -19.11 -36.10
C GLY A 712 10.87 -19.58 -34.88
N TRP A 713 9.62 -20.01 -35.07
CA TRP A 713 8.75 -20.47 -33.97
C TRP A 713 9.36 -21.72 -33.29
N PRO A 714 9.86 -21.62 -32.05
CA PRO A 714 10.65 -22.69 -31.44
C PRO A 714 9.79 -23.79 -30.80
N TRP A 715 8.51 -23.54 -30.56
CA TRP A 715 7.64 -24.50 -29.86
C TRP A 715 6.88 -25.43 -30.82
N ALA A 716 6.87 -26.72 -30.54
CA ALA A 716 6.14 -27.72 -31.31
C ALA A 716 4.60 -27.57 -31.15
N ASP A 717 3.84 -28.36 -31.90
CA ASP A 717 2.38 -28.39 -31.74
C ASP A 717 1.99 -28.79 -30.30
N PRO A 718 0.98 -28.14 -29.70
CA PRO A 718 0.62 -28.34 -28.31
C PRO A 718 0.08 -29.75 -28.04
N VAL A 719 0.49 -30.33 -26.91
CA VAL A 719 -0.03 -31.58 -26.37
C VAL A 719 -0.66 -31.33 -25.02
N SER A 720 -1.81 -31.95 -24.74
CA SER A 720 -2.47 -31.86 -23.45
C SER A 720 -1.65 -32.58 -22.37
N VAL A 721 -1.36 -31.87 -21.28
CA VAL A 721 -0.61 -32.37 -20.12
C VAL A 721 -1.45 -32.34 -18.84
N GLY A 722 -2.77 -32.26 -18.97
CA GLY A 722 -3.72 -32.40 -17.87
C GLY A 722 -4.65 -31.21 -17.69
N GLU A 723 -5.43 -31.24 -16.61
CA GLU A 723 -6.43 -30.21 -16.29
C GLU A 723 -6.18 -29.64 -14.89
N THR A 724 -6.42 -28.34 -14.75
CA THR A 724 -6.43 -27.64 -13.46
C THR A 724 -7.86 -27.40 -12.97
N THR A 725 -8.06 -27.31 -11.65
CA THR A 725 -9.38 -27.14 -11.01
C THR A 725 -9.98 -25.72 -11.09
N GLY A 726 -9.36 -24.82 -11.85
CA GLY A 726 -9.84 -23.46 -12.09
C GLY A 726 -9.26 -22.90 -13.38
N GLY A 727 -10.11 -22.32 -14.24
CA GLY A 727 -9.74 -21.82 -15.57
C GLY A 727 -8.99 -20.48 -15.60
N ASP A 728 -8.36 -20.07 -14.49
CA ASP A 728 -7.58 -18.83 -14.39
C ASP A 728 -6.08 -19.14 -14.23
N LEU A 729 -5.26 -18.50 -15.07
CA LEU A 729 -3.79 -18.59 -15.06
C LEU A 729 -3.13 -17.81 -13.93
N SER A 730 -3.87 -16.88 -13.32
CA SER A 730 -3.35 -16.06 -12.21
C SER A 730 -2.89 -16.90 -11.01
N ASP A 731 -3.41 -18.13 -10.89
CA ASP A 731 -3.18 -19.06 -9.80
C ASP A 731 -2.16 -20.18 -10.13
N LEU A 732 -1.59 -20.23 -11.34
CA LEU A 732 -0.63 -21.27 -11.75
C LEU A 732 0.80 -20.75 -11.80
N ARG A 733 1.75 -21.51 -11.22
CA ARG A 733 3.20 -21.28 -11.30
C ARG A 733 3.93 -22.59 -11.64
N PHE A 734 5.11 -22.45 -12.24
CA PHE A 734 6.01 -23.56 -12.56
C PHE A 734 7.39 -23.26 -11.97
N ALA A 735 7.95 -24.23 -11.24
CA ALA A 735 9.28 -24.14 -10.66
C ALA A 735 9.80 -25.53 -10.31
N ASP A 736 11.10 -25.73 -10.36
CA ASP A 736 11.73 -26.98 -9.93
C ASP A 736 11.81 -26.98 -8.39
N LEU A 737 10.89 -27.70 -7.73
CA LEU A 737 10.81 -27.70 -6.26
C LEU A 737 11.72 -28.74 -5.61
N ASP A 738 12.12 -29.77 -6.35
CA ASP A 738 12.90 -30.90 -5.83
C ASP A 738 14.35 -30.96 -6.38
N GLY A 739 14.72 -30.02 -7.24
CA GLY A 739 16.04 -29.87 -7.82
C GLY A 739 16.35 -30.91 -8.90
N ASP A 740 15.33 -31.54 -9.49
CA ASP A 740 15.51 -32.60 -10.49
C ASP A 740 15.58 -32.11 -11.93
N ARG A 741 15.52 -30.78 -12.12
CA ARG A 741 15.53 -30.00 -13.36
C ARG A 741 14.22 -30.05 -14.14
N TYR A 742 13.16 -30.63 -13.60
CA TYR A 742 11.84 -30.59 -14.21
C TYR A 742 10.97 -29.60 -13.44
N ALA A 743 10.36 -28.65 -14.15
CA ALA A 743 9.45 -27.72 -13.49
C ALA A 743 8.19 -28.46 -12.98
N ASP A 744 7.90 -28.29 -11.70
CA ASP A 744 6.70 -28.78 -11.01
C ASP A 744 5.56 -27.78 -11.12
N LEU A 745 4.31 -28.26 -11.02
CA LEU A 745 3.11 -27.42 -11.06
C LEU A 745 2.73 -26.97 -9.65
N VAL A 746 2.60 -25.66 -9.47
CA VAL A 746 2.09 -25.06 -8.23
C VAL A 746 0.78 -24.33 -8.52
N THR A 747 -0.26 -24.68 -7.77
CA THR A 747 -1.57 -24.04 -7.79
C THR A 747 -1.81 -23.25 -6.51
N VAL A 748 -2.31 -22.03 -6.65
CA VAL A 748 -2.72 -21.14 -5.56
C VAL A 748 -4.23 -21.23 -5.37
N GLY A 749 -4.69 -21.62 -4.19
CA GLY A 749 -6.10 -21.61 -3.82
C GLY A 749 -6.61 -20.19 -3.55
N ALA A 750 -7.93 -19.99 -3.66
CA ALA A 750 -8.57 -18.70 -3.40
C ALA A 750 -8.36 -18.17 -1.95
N ASP A 751 -8.02 -19.06 -1.02
CA ASP A 751 -7.66 -18.78 0.38
C ASP A 751 -6.16 -18.54 0.58
N GLY A 752 -5.37 -18.55 -0.49
CA GLY A 752 -3.90 -18.44 -0.46
C GLY A 752 -3.18 -19.74 -0.13
N SER A 753 -3.90 -20.86 0.01
CA SER A 753 -3.28 -22.17 0.18
C SER A 753 -2.50 -22.57 -1.08
N LEU A 754 -1.42 -23.32 -0.90
CA LEU A 754 -0.57 -23.77 -2.01
C LEU A 754 -0.63 -25.27 -2.11
N THR A 755 -0.83 -25.76 -3.33
CA THR A 755 -0.74 -27.18 -3.64
C THR A 755 0.26 -27.35 -4.77
N ALA A 756 1.25 -28.22 -4.58
CA ALA A 756 2.22 -28.58 -5.61
C ALA A 756 1.91 -29.98 -6.16
N ARG A 757 2.15 -30.19 -7.44
CA ARG A 757 2.14 -31.50 -8.08
C ARG A 757 3.48 -31.70 -8.78
N ARG A 758 4.17 -32.76 -8.38
CA ARG A 758 5.46 -33.12 -8.97
C ARG A 758 5.31 -33.50 -10.44
N ASN A 759 6.22 -33.06 -11.29
CA ASN A 759 6.32 -33.55 -12.66
C ASN A 759 6.93 -34.96 -12.66
N THR A 760 6.18 -35.99 -13.08
CA THR A 760 6.67 -37.37 -13.08
C THR A 760 7.53 -37.73 -14.30
N ARG A 761 7.98 -36.73 -15.06
CA ARG A 761 8.89 -36.80 -16.24
C ARG A 761 8.28 -37.45 -17.49
N ASP A 762 7.06 -37.94 -17.38
CA ASP A 762 6.19 -38.42 -18.46
C ASP A 762 5.10 -37.40 -18.83
N LEU A 763 5.28 -36.13 -18.41
CA LEU A 763 4.29 -35.06 -18.54
C LEU A 763 2.98 -35.35 -17.79
N ALA A 764 3.02 -36.25 -16.80
CA ALA A 764 1.95 -36.44 -15.84
C ALA A 764 2.27 -35.71 -14.52
N TRP A 765 1.21 -35.38 -13.80
CA TRP A 765 1.29 -34.73 -12.51
C TRP A 765 1.13 -35.76 -11.39
N GLY A 766 2.08 -35.78 -10.47
CA GLY A 766 2.03 -36.56 -9.25
C GLY A 766 0.87 -36.16 -8.35
N THR A 767 0.69 -36.90 -7.26
CA THR A 767 -0.34 -36.58 -6.27
C THR A 767 -0.13 -35.18 -5.70
N PRO A 768 -1.20 -34.37 -5.57
CA PRO A 768 -1.09 -33.04 -4.99
C PRO A 768 -0.61 -33.11 -3.54
N VAL A 769 0.43 -32.32 -3.24
CA VAL A 769 1.00 -32.15 -1.89
C VAL A 769 0.74 -30.73 -1.42
N ALA A 770 0.28 -30.59 -0.18
CA ALA A 770 0.11 -29.29 0.44
C ALA A 770 1.48 -28.66 0.71
N VAL A 771 1.70 -27.45 0.21
CA VAL A 771 2.93 -26.70 0.43
C VAL A 771 2.77 -25.88 1.71
N THR A 772 3.62 -26.17 2.71
CA THR A 772 3.65 -25.42 3.97
C THR A 772 4.65 -24.27 3.88
N VAL A 773 4.19 -23.04 4.08
CA VAL A 773 5.04 -21.85 4.14
C VAL A 773 5.44 -21.59 5.60
N PHE A 774 6.72 -21.80 5.94
CA PHE A 774 7.24 -21.52 7.28
C PHE A 774 7.46 -20.02 7.48
N ASN A 775 6.70 -19.41 8.38
CA ASN A 775 6.76 -17.96 8.64
C ASN A 775 7.88 -17.65 9.65
N GLY A 776 9.13 -17.59 9.17
CA GLY A 776 10.36 -17.47 9.96
C GLY A 776 11.23 -16.24 9.69
N GLY A 777 10.71 -15.19 9.04
CA GLY A 777 11.41 -13.89 8.94
C GLY A 777 12.47 -13.77 7.83
N THR A 778 12.51 -14.66 6.85
CA THR A 778 13.30 -14.54 5.62
C THR A 778 12.52 -15.21 4.49
N VAL A 779 12.50 -14.63 3.28
CA VAL A 779 11.88 -15.26 2.12
C VAL A 779 12.67 -16.51 1.78
N TYR A 780 12.20 -17.70 2.16
CA TYR A 780 12.67 -18.98 1.63
C TYR A 780 11.60 -20.09 1.75
N LEU A 781 11.27 -20.63 0.57
CA LEU A 781 11.07 -22.04 0.18
C LEU A 781 9.98 -22.88 0.89
N ALA A 782 9.13 -23.46 0.04
CA ALA A 782 8.28 -24.60 0.33
C ALA A 782 9.13 -25.83 0.69
N GLN A 783 8.87 -26.45 1.84
CA GLN A 783 9.41 -27.78 2.14
C GLN A 783 8.38 -28.82 1.66
N VAL A 784 8.70 -29.61 0.64
CA VAL A 784 7.94 -30.81 0.27
C VAL A 784 8.43 -31.93 1.17
N THR A 785 7.63 -32.33 2.16
CA THR A 785 7.92 -33.54 2.95
C THR A 785 7.33 -34.74 2.22
N ASP A 786 8.16 -35.78 2.01
CA ASP A 786 7.86 -37.06 1.33
C ASP A 786 6.43 -37.60 1.51
#